data_AF-A0A662AMW0-F1
#
_entry.id   AF-A0A662AMW0-F1
#
_cell.length_a   1.000
_cell.length_b   1.000
_cell.length_c   1.000
_cell.angle_alpha   90.00
_cell.angle_beta   90.00
_cell.angle_gamma   90.00
#
_symmetry.space_group_name_H-M   'P 1'
#
loop_
_entity.id
_entity.type
_entity.pdbx_description
1 polymer ?
#
loop_
_entity_poly.entity_id
_entity_poly.type
_entity_poly.pdbx_seq_one_letter_code
_entity_poly.pdbx_strand_id
1 'polypeptide(L)'
;FGVWADPDLGEYIDDLVGSDTALNSGYVYNDGPDDDFGVDPPAFLIDFFQGPWDETGDPTDFALNTKGPIIGVDTIWGNKNVSMTSFVHYIQSNPSQGDPDNETQARSYLQGFNQDGDVVDPCNWEFGAVYQMDCAGVDSRYMYSGDPVSLTGWINIGPDDQRQMSNTGPFSLKKDVPVDVVVAYVVGRANSAIASVKETKKIDRAAQFVFQNNFNVPSAPPVVTPIVKAGDNFIELIWETKPQTDYNDKGVGYDMHFEWYEVTMYQSYATAAMNSGRENAKVIARYDIDNDINAVIYENPVNSERTLIYDHGGVQLDSAIYFDADKGRISLRIVQDPFTNGPLLKNKPYFFSITSTAVNLDEIEKLDALGTYIIPATATLGTMANVATIIDDDKGNRGILTGDVQNEPYYAGVLAEHVDGIAEAEVSYSVQDKEKTTSHTYEIGFMKDSLSIPYELFYYIDDLNTGERLLDSTKNYLYENSEMSSFYSDQINNLVDGVTVTVPWVEPGVGSTESIDMSWSMEDETDTTTGGFYVGRDIAKSVNWLPVTSKVSNAITVSDLKRVELRFGVTSKAFRYVQDPNRFIWNSKANSDIDSGFVEVPFQAWVKNDTEEYQLAVGYTESATSLDTAGNLVGMADGKYYPGSDISLSLEYIAIFNAPYSDDINDNLIYSDSLKVGSGDIGNGMRRPQNTFNDSLKAIGKSPWFNAMYVCGFETNQPRDAFNPTGTFVLNPGVFLTDQDKYQYTVQTDITEDDGQAQWDKVNVFPNPLFGLNEGVSYLQGGRYDEPVVTFNNLPNDVTIKLYSLSGVLVKTLDKSDATSILRWDLENESGLRVASGMYIALISNPKYGEKVLKLAIIMPQKQIQRY
;
A
#
# COMPACT_ATOMS: atom_id res chain seq x y z
N PHE A 1 49.43 22.62 -17.28
CA PHE A 1 48.18 23.18 -17.84
C PHE A 1 47.46 23.84 -16.69
N GLY A 2 46.81 24.98 -16.90
CA GLY A 2 46.10 25.71 -15.86
C GLY A 2 44.80 26.26 -16.39
N VAL A 3 43.76 26.17 -15.57
CA VAL A 3 42.46 26.78 -15.80
C VAL A 3 42.34 27.91 -14.82
N TRP A 4 42.16 29.13 -15.31
CA TRP A 4 41.98 30.30 -14.48
C TRP A 4 40.57 30.86 -14.64
N ALA A 5 40.08 31.48 -13.59
CA ALA A 5 38.82 32.20 -13.60
C ALA A 5 38.94 33.47 -12.76
N ASP A 6 38.29 34.51 -13.28
CA ASP A 6 37.94 35.75 -12.59
C ASP A 6 36.41 35.67 -12.41
N PRO A 7 35.94 35.06 -11.31
CA PRO A 7 34.57 34.55 -11.25
C PRO A 7 33.52 35.64 -11.07
N ASP A 8 33.86 36.73 -10.38
CA ASP A 8 32.94 37.80 -9.96
C ASP A 8 31.61 37.21 -9.49
N LEU A 9 31.59 36.51 -8.35
CA LEU A 9 30.41 35.75 -7.92
C LEU A 9 29.29 36.66 -7.37
N GLY A 10 28.73 37.50 -8.24
CA GLY A 10 27.92 38.64 -7.85
C GLY A 10 28.82 39.87 -7.79
N GLU A 11 28.88 40.52 -6.62
CA GLU A 11 29.83 41.61 -6.37
C GLU A 11 31.23 41.06 -6.08
N TYR A 12 32.23 41.52 -6.82
CA TYR A 12 33.60 41.03 -6.73
C TYR A 12 34.27 41.25 -5.36
N ILE A 13 33.76 42.14 -4.50
CA ILE A 13 34.45 42.56 -3.26
C ILE A 13 34.32 41.56 -2.11
N ASP A 14 33.40 40.60 -2.21
CA ASP A 14 33.14 39.61 -1.16
C ASP A 14 33.54 38.18 -1.57
N ASP A 15 34.21 38.02 -2.71
CA ASP A 15 34.68 36.72 -3.18
C ASP A 15 35.78 36.16 -2.27
N LEU A 16 35.69 34.86 -2.01
CA LEU A 16 36.71 34.03 -1.37
C LEU A 16 37.00 32.83 -2.25
N VAL A 17 38.25 32.34 -2.20
CA VAL A 17 38.73 31.21 -2.98
C VAL A 17 39.26 30.08 -2.11
N GLY A 18 39.11 28.84 -2.57
CA GLY A 18 39.52 27.64 -1.87
C GLY A 18 39.97 26.53 -2.82
N SER A 19 40.70 25.55 -2.31
CA SER A 19 41.00 24.32 -3.05
C SER A 19 40.65 23.07 -2.26
N ASP A 20 40.26 22.03 -2.99
CA ASP A 20 39.98 20.70 -2.43
C ASP A 20 40.88 19.68 -3.12
N THR A 21 41.92 19.25 -2.40
CA THR A 21 42.91 18.31 -2.93
C THR A 21 42.39 16.88 -3.07
N ALA A 22 41.29 16.53 -2.40
CA ALA A 22 40.66 15.23 -2.53
C ALA A 22 39.79 15.16 -3.80
N LEU A 23 39.10 16.27 -4.11
CA LEU A 23 38.32 16.40 -5.34
C LEU A 23 39.17 16.74 -6.56
N ASN A 24 40.37 17.33 -6.38
CA ASN A 24 41.22 17.89 -7.43
C ASN A 24 40.70 19.22 -8.01
N SER A 25 40.02 20.00 -7.17
CA SER A 25 39.28 21.18 -7.60
C SER A 25 39.68 22.47 -6.88
N GLY A 26 39.40 23.59 -7.55
CA GLY A 26 39.42 24.94 -7.00
C GLY A 26 38.00 25.49 -6.96
N TYR A 27 37.65 26.33 -5.98
CA TYR A 27 36.31 26.87 -5.84
C TYR A 27 36.28 28.29 -5.30
N VAL A 28 35.18 28.99 -5.57
CA VAL A 28 34.89 30.38 -5.17
C VAL A 28 33.53 30.44 -4.51
N TYR A 29 33.41 31.27 -3.48
CA TYR A 29 32.20 31.49 -2.68
C TYR A 29 32.26 32.87 -2.00
N ASN A 30 31.11 33.47 -1.68
CA ASN A 30 31.07 34.78 -1.03
C ASN A 30 31.31 34.72 0.50
N ASP A 31 31.84 35.79 1.07
CA ASP A 31 31.88 36.05 2.52
C ASP A 31 30.51 36.52 3.05
N GLY A 32 29.53 35.62 3.02
CA GLY A 32 28.16 35.89 3.49
C GLY A 32 27.19 36.24 2.37
N PRO A 33 26.14 37.05 2.65
CA PRO A 33 25.20 37.54 1.65
C PRO A 33 25.85 38.43 0.60
N ASP A 34 25.39 38.31 -0.63
CA ASP A 34 25.81 39.11 -1.79
C ASP A 34 24.66 40.01 -2.28
N ASP A 35 24.97 41.14 -2.91
CA ASP A 35 23.97 42.12 -3.34
C ASP A 35 23.17 41.66 -4.58
N ASP A 36 23.77 40.87 -5.47
CA ASP A 36 23.13 40.35 -6.68
C ASP A 36 22.36 39.05 -6.40
N PHE A 37 22.92 38.16 -5.58
CA PHE A 37 22.36 36.84 -5.27
C PHE A 37 21.58 36.75 -3.97
N GLY A 38 21.68 37.75 -3.08
CA GLY A 38 20.95 37.83 -1.81
C GLY A 38 21.62 37.06 -0.67
N VAL A 39 20.81 36.59 0.28
CA VAL A 39 21.31 35.93 1.52
C VAL A 39 21.90 34.54 1.31
N ASP A 40 21.71 33.98 0.12
CA ASP A 40 21.99 32.59 -0.22
C ASP A 40 22.75 32.49 -1.55
N PRO A 41 23.93 33.13 -1.69
CA PRO A 41 24.66 33.13 -2.95
C PRO A 41 25.20 31.73 -3.30
N PRO A 42 25.42 31.46 -4.61
CA PRO A 42 25.98 30.19 -5.06
C PRO A 42 27.46 30.02 -4.66
N ALA A 43 28.04 28.87 -5.00
CA ALA A 43 29.47 28.67 -5.08
C ALA A 43 29.82 28.09 -6.45
N PHE A 44 31.02 28.41 -6.94
CA PHE A 44 31.53 28.01 -8.25
C PHE A 44 32.80 27.20 -8.11
N LEU A 45 32.86 26.03 -8.75
CA LEU A 45 33.95 25.07 -8.63
C LEU A 45 34.48 24.66 -10.01
N ILE A 46 35.80 24.50 -10.10
CA ILE A 46 36.56 24.04 -11.26
C ILE A 46 37.27 22.75 -10.88
N ASP A 47 36.90 21.63 -11.52
CA ASP A 47 37.51 20.32 -11.29
C ASP A 47 38.12 19.71 -12.55
N PHE A 48 39.22 18.97 -12.40
CA PHE A 48 39.83 18.16 -13.45
C PHE A 48 39.26 16.73 -13.43
N PHE A 49 38.12 16.54 -14.09
CA PHE A 49 37.54 15.20 -14.29
C PHE A 49 38.49 14.23 -15.01
N GLN A 50 39.32 14.78 -15.89
CA GLN A 50 40.42 14.06 -16.50
C GLN A 50 41.60 15.00 -16.68
N GLY A 51 42.65 14.79 -15.88
CA GLY A 51 43.92 15.44 -16.10
C GLY A 51 44.69 14.87 -17.30
N PRO A 52 45.73 15.58 -17.78
CA PRO A 52 46.68 15.04 -18.74
C PRO A 52 47.34 13.79 -18.16
N TRP A 53 47.96 12.97 -19.00
CA TRP A 53 48.71 11.80 -18.54
C TRP A 53 50.20 11.93 -18.82
N ASP A 54 51.02 11.36 -17.95
CA ASP A 54 52.47 11.32 -18.12
C ASP A 54 53.02 9.92 -17.86
N GLU A 55 54.17 9.62 -18.47
CA GLU A 55 54.82 8.32 -18.34
C GLU A 55 55.40 8.15 -16.94
N THR A 56 55.08 7.03 -16.27
CA THR A 56 55.59 6.75 -14.92
C THR A 56 56.86 5.90 -14.92
N GLY A 57 57.15 5.26 -16.06
CA GLY A 57 58.21 4.27 -16.19
C GLY A 57 57.84 2.86 -15.70
N ASP A 58 56.63 2.69 -15.14
CA ASP A 58 56.08 1.39 -14.77
C ASP A 58 55.11 0.93 -15.88
N PRO A 59 55.40 -0.18 -16.60
CA PRO A 59 54.53 -0.66 -17.67
C PRO A 59 53.17 -1.19 -17.19
N THR A 60 52.97 -1.37 -15.89
CA THR A 60 51.69 -1.82 -15.31
C THR A 60 50.75 -0.67 -14.98
N ASP A 61 51.26 0.56 -14.91
CA ASP A 61 50.44 1.74 -14.76
C ASP A 61 49.60 1.98 -16.03
N PHE A 62 48.41 2.55 -15.86
CA PHE A 62 47.58 2.99 -16.97
C PHE A 62 46.88 4.31 -16.66
N ALA A 63 46.69 5.10 -17.70
CA ALA A 63 45.82 6.27 -17.71
C ALA A 63 44.56 5.96 -18.54
N LEU A 64 43.46 6.61 -18.18
CA LEU A 64 42.20 6.56 -18.93
C LEU A 64 41.99 7.86 -19.69
N ASN A 65 41.51 7.73 -20.92
CA ASN A 65 41.04 8.84 -21.72
C ASN A 65 39.58 8.60 -22.14
N THR A 66 38.67 9.14 -21.34
CA THR A 66 37.21 9.07 -21.49
C THR A 66 36.73 10.10 -22.52
N LYS A 67 36.11 9.61 -23.60
CA LYS A 67 35.69 10.44 -24.75
C LYS A 67 34.18 10.46 -24.95
N GLY A 68 33.43 10.01 -23.95
CA GLY A 68 31.98 9.92 -23.98
C GLY A 68 31.46 8.60 -24.54
N PRO A 69 30.15 8.35 -24.41
CA PRO A 69 29.54 7.03 -24.62
C PRO A 69 29.67 6.52 -26.08
N ILE A 70 29.78 7.43 -27.06
CA ILE A 70 29.85 7.08 -28.48
C ILE A 70 31.28 6.68 -28.90
N ILE A 71 32.30 7.32 -28.35
CA ILE A 71 33.70 7.10 -28.74
C ILE A 71 34.35 6.05 -27.84
N GLY A 72 33.99 6.02 -26.55
CA GLY A 72 34.50 5.07 -25.56
C GLY A 72 35.63 5.62 -24.70
N VAL A 73 36.37 4.70 -24.07
CA VAL A 73 37.48 5.00 -23.16
C VAL A 73 38.74 4.34 -23.70
N ASP A 74 39.79 5.13 -23.94
CA ASP A 74 41.10 4.59 -24.31
C ASP A 74 41.94 4.32 -23.04
N THR A 75 42.66 3.20 -23.03
CA THR A 75 43.65 2.87 -21.99
C THR A 75 45.07 3.13 -22.50
N ILE A 76 45.82 3.95 -21.77
CA ILE A 76 47.18 4.35 -22.12
C ILE A 76 48.15 3.70 -21.12
N TRP A 77 48.77 2.60 -21.53
CA TRP A 77 49.68 1.82 -20.70
C TRP A 77 51.03 2.51 -20.49
N GLY A 78 51.61 2.35 -19.30
CA GLY A 78 52.86 2.99 -18.89
C GLY A 78 52.70 4.41 -18.35
N ASN A 79 51.47 4.88 -18.17
CA ASN A 79 51.13 6.26 -17.85
C ASN A 79 50.16 6.32 -16.67
N LYS A 80 50.04 7.50 -16.04
CA LYS A 80 48.96 7.83 -15.09
C LYS A 80 48.34 9.18 -15.44
N ASN A 81 47.04 9.33 -15.25
CA ASN A 81 46.41 10.65 -15.24
C ASN A 81 47.00 11.47 -14.10
N VAL A 82 47.35 12.71 -14.38
CA VAL A 82 47.93 13.67 -13.46
C VAL A 82 46.79 14.50 -12.89
N SER A 83 46.51 14.31 -11.61
CA SER A 83 45.55 15.10 -10.83
C SER A 83 45.88 16.60 -10.77
N MET A 84 45.12 17.38 -10.01
CA MET A 84 45.52 18.75 -9.66
C MET A 84 46.85 18.72 -8.91
N THR A 85 47.78 19.58 -9.30
CA THR A 85 49.16 19.64 -8.76
C THR A 85 49.47 20.95 -8.06
N SER A 86 48.66 21.98 -8.31
CA SER A 86 48.68 23.22 -7.54
C SER A 86 47.37 23.99 -7.73
N PHE A 87 47.09 24.87 -6.78
CA PHE A 87 46.03 25.87 -6.85
C PHE A 87 46.61 27.21 -6.40
N VAL A 88 46.39 28.26 -7.19
CA VAL A 88 46.92 29.60 -6.93
C VAL A 88 45.79 30.62 -6.93
N HIS A 89 45.80 31.46 -5.91
CA HIS A 89 45.02 32.69 -5.83
C HIS A 89 45.85 33.87 -6.36
N TYR A 90 45.24 34.81 -7.06
CA TYR A 90 45.84 36.11 -7.35
C TYR A 90 44.78 37.22 -7.42
N ILE A 91 45.19 38.48 -7.29
CA ILE A 91 44.31 39.66 -7.28
C ILE A 91 44.94 40.82 -8.04
N GLN A 92 44.14 41.78 -8.46
CA GLN A 92 44.61 42.93 -9.20
C GLN A 92 45.66 43.73 -8.41
N SER A 93 46.76 44.11 -9.08
CA SER A 93 47.80 45.02 -8.56
C SER A 93 48.57 44.58 -7.30
N ASN A 94 48.48 43.32 -6.85
CA ASN A 94 49.30 42.86 -5.72
C ASN A 94 50.79 42.74 -6.10
N PRO A 95 51.74 43.23 -5.27
CA PRO A 95 53.17 43.23 -5.59
C PRO A 95 53.83 41.85 -5.73
N SER A 96 53.24 40.78 -5.18
CA SER A 96 53.78 39.40 -5.26
C SER A 96 52.76 38.38 -5.78
N GLN A 97 51.48 38.72 -5.78
CA GLN A 97 50.36 37.86 -6.13
C GLN A 97 49.42 38.55 -7.13
N GLY A 98 50.00 39.37 -8.02
CA GLY A 98 49.30 40.19 -9.01
C GLY A 98 48.92 39.43 -10.29
N ASP A 99 48.29 40.12 -11.24
CA ASP A 99 48.12 39.59 -12.59
C ASP A 99 49.49 39.33 -13.25
N PRO A 100 49.70 38.17 -13.92
CA PRO A 100 50.99 37.86 -14.53
C PRO A 100 51.20 38.69 -15.81
N ASP A 101 52.27 39.48 -15.85
CA ASP A 101 52.65 40.34 -16.97
C ASP A 101 53.46 39.62 -18.05
N ASN A 102 54.02 38.45 -17.74
CA ASN A 102 54.89 37.70 -18.65
C ASN A 102 54.82 36.17 -18.45
N GLU A 103 55.44 35.44 -19.37
CA GLU A 103 55.42 33.98 -19.40
C GLU A 103 56.12 33.33 -18.20
N THR A 104 57.08 34.02 -17.57
CA THR A 104 57.79 33.49 -16.40
C THR A 104 56.88 33.54 -15.18
N GLN A 105 56.20 34.66 -14.95
CA GLN A 105 55.23 34.81 -13.86
C GLN A 105 54.05 33.85 -14.02
N ALA A 106 53.48 33.77 -15.23
CA ALA A 106 52.42 32.81 -15.53
C ALA A 106 52.90 31.36 -15.30
N ARG A 107 54.14 31.04 -15.64
CA ARG A 107 54.72 29.72 -15.38
C ARG A 107 54.89 29.44 -13.89
N SER A 108 55.29 30.43 -13.09
CA SER A 108 55.37 30.29 -11.63
C SER A 108 54.01 29.95 -11.03
N TYR A 109 52.93 30.63 -11.45
CA TYR A 109 51.56 30.30 -11.02
C TYR A 109 51.14 28.88 -11.39
N LEU A 110 51.42 28.45 -12.63
CA LEU A 110 51.17 27.06 -13.05
C LEU A 110 51.89 26.01 -12.18
N GLN A 111 52.94 26.40 -11.45
CA GLN A 111 53.73 25.52 -10.58
C GLN A 111 53.37 25.65 -9.09
N GLY A 112 52.41 26.51 -8.74
CA GLY A 112 52.00 26.74 -7.35
C GLY A 112 52.87 27.73 -6.59
N PHE A 113 53.64 28.56 -7.29
CA PHE A 113 54.44 29.64 -6.69
C PHE A 113 53.73 30.99 -6.86
N ASN A 114 54.23 32.02 -6.18
CA ASN A 114 53.85 33.40 -6.43
C ASN A 114 54.51 33.94 -7.73
N GLN A 115 54.28 35.21 -8.10
CA GLN A 115 54.78 35.71 -9.39
C GLN A 115 56.31 35.81 -9.44
N ASP A 116 56.96 35.93 -8.29
CA ASP A 116 58.42 35.98 -8.15
C ASP A 116 59.07 34.58 -8.17
N GLY A 117 58.25 33.50 -8.15
CA GLY A 117 58.71 32.11 -8.11
C GLY A 117 58.97 31.57 -6.70
N ASP A 118 58.54 32.29 -5.67
CA ASP A 118 58.65 31.89 -4.27
C ASP A 118 57.39 31.15 -3.80
N VAL A 119 57.53 30.30 -2.77
CA VAL A 119 56.38 29.67 -2.09
C VAL A 119 55.68 30.67 -1.19
N VAL A 120 54.35 30.64 -1.19
CA VAL A 120 53.54 31.40 -0.21
C VAL A 120 53.62 30.70 1.15
N ASP A 121 53.90 31.43 2.22
CA ASP A 121 53.97 30.87 3.58
C ASP A 121 52.59 30.88 4.27
N PRO A 122 51.94 29.72 4.47
CA PRO A 122 50.61 29.65 5.08
C PRO A 122 50.56 30.19 6.51
N CYS A 123 51.71 30.26 7.21
CA CYS A 123 51.78 30.77 8.58
C CYS A 123 51.81 32.32 8.65
N ASN A 124 52.23 32.98 7.57
CA ASN A 124 52.47 34.43 7.52
C ASN A 124 51.83 35.09 6.29
N TRP A 125 50.74 34.51 5.78
CA TRP A 125 50.03 35.01 4.60
C TRP A 125 48.86 35.92 5.00
N GLU A 126 48.79 37.14 4.46
CA GLU A 126 47.80 38.14 4.90
C GLU A 126 46.36 37.81 4.53
N PHE A 127 46.15 37.04 3.46
CA PHE A 127 44.83 36.63 2.98
C PHE A 127 44.38 35.26 3.48
N GLY A 128 45.15 34.59 4.35
CA GLY A 128 44.83 33.22 4.78
C GLY A 128 45.08 32.94 6.26
N ALA A 129 44.30 32.03 6.82
CA ALA A 129 44.48 31.52 8.18
C ALA A 129 44.41 29.99 8.19
N VAL A 130 45.22 29.36 9.05
CA VAL A 130 45.23 27.90 9.25
C VAL A 130 44.50 27.55 10.54
N TYR A 131 43.53 26.65 10.44
CA TYR A 131 42.70 26.21 11.56
C TYR A 131 42.88 24.72 11.84
N GLN A 132 42.84 24.35 13.12
CA GLN A 132 42.81 22.96 13.61
C GLN A 132 43.97 22.05 13.12
N MET A 133 45.05 22.63 12.59
CA MET A 133 46.28 21.93 12.22
C MET A 133 47.51 22.85 12.32
N ASP A 134 48.70 22.28 12.22
CA ASP A 134 49.95 23.05 12.19
C ASP A 134 50.17 23.65 10.79
N CYS A 135 50.33 24.97 10.71
CA CYS A 135 50.54 25.69 9.45
C CYS A 135 51.83 25.26 8.74
N ALA A 136 52.86 24.80 9.47
CA ALA A 136 54.08 24.28 8.87
C ALA A 136 53.88 22.95 8.11
N GLY A 137 52.76 22.25 8.35
CA GLY A 137 52.39 21.01 7.66
C GLY A 137 51.48 21.20 6.45
N VAL A 138 51.09 22.44 6.12
CA VAL A 138 50.24 22.74 4.96
C VAL A 138 51.11 22.81 3.70
N ASP A 139 50.71 22.09 2.64
CA ASP A 139 51.38 22.19 1.33
C ASP A 139 50.97 23.49 0.65
N SER A 140 51.89 24.46 0.61
CA SER A 140 51.62 25.80 0.09
C SER A 140 51.29 25.87 -1.41
N ARG A 141 51.55 24.79 -2.16
CA ARG A 141 51.20 24.72 -3.59
C ARG A 141 49.70 24.61 -3.82
N TYR A 142 48.93 24.22 -2.80
CA TYR A 142 47.47 24.18 -2.84
C TYR A 142 46.96 25.30 -1.95
N MET A 143 46.90 26.51 -2.50
CA MET A 143 46.43 27.65 -1.71
C MET A 143 45.03 27.38 -1.18
N TYR A 144 44.86 27.66 0.12
CA TYR A 144 43.57 27.51 0.80
C TYR A 144 42.96 26.09 0.70
N SER A 145 43.79 25.06 0.89
CA SER A 145 43.41 23.64 0.82
C SER A 145 42.56 23.13 2.00
N GLY A 146 41.98 24.03 2.79
CA GLY A 146 41.12 23.73 3.92
C GLY A 146 39.65 23.60 3.55
N ASP A 147 38.85 23.19 4.52
CA ASP A 147 37.40 23.16 4.43
C ASP A 147 36.80 24.31 5.27
N PRO A 148 36.23 25.33 4.61
CA PRO A 148 35.63 26.47 5.30
C PRO A 148 34.34 26.07 6.05
N VAL A 149 33.68 24.95 5.70
CA VAL A 149 32.46 24.51 6.38
C VAL A 149 32.77 24.01 7.80
N SER A 150 33.81 23.18 7.94
CA SER A 150 34.26 22.65 9.22
C SER A 150 35.31 23.52 9.92
N LEU A 151 35.73 24.63 9.30
CA LEU A 151 36.81 25.51 9.74
C LEU A 151 38.09 24.72 10.07
N THR A 152 38.54 23.90 9.13
CA THR A 152 39.74 23.05 9.28
C THR A 152 40.67 23.27 8.08
N GLY A 153 41.98 23.37 8.31
CA GLY A 153 42.97 23.57 7.25
C GLY A 153 43.23 25.04 6.93
N TRP A 154 43.84 25.30 5.76
CA TRP A 154 44.16 26.66 5.31
C TRP A 154 42.97 27.27 4.58
N ILE A 155 42.46 28.40 5.05
CA ILE A 155 41.24 29.05 4.55
C ILE A 155 41.55 30.49 4.16
N ASN A 156 40.99 30.96 3.04
CA ASN A 156 41.04 32.36 2.64
C ASN A 156 40.12 33.20 3.53
N ILE A 157 40.64 34.30 4.07
CA ILE A 157 39.95 35.17 5.03
C ILE A 157 39.92 36.64 4.57
N GLY A 158 40.42 36.92 3.37
CA GLY A 158 40.48 38.27 2.82
C GLY A 158 39.56 38.38 1.63
N PRO A 159 38.28 38.75 1.81
CA PRO A 159 37.38 39.00 0.69
C PRO A 159 37.90 40.16 -0.16
N ASP A 160 37.95 39.94 -1.47
CA ASP A 160 38.40 40.91 -2.48
C ASP A 160 38.02 40.38 -3.87
N ASP A 161 38.45 41.07 -4.93
CA ASP A 161 38.39 40.65 -6.34
C ASP A 161 39.24 39.38 -6.61
N GLN A 162 38.84 38.25 -6.04
CA GLN A 162 39.61 37.00 -5.97
C GLN A 162 39.62 36.26 -7.30
N ARG A 163 40.82 35.93 -7.78
CA ARG A 163 41.01 35.08 -8.97
C ARG A 163 41.58 33.74 -8.56
N GLN A 164 41.09 32.68 -9.20
CA GLN A 164 41.57 31.32 -8.98
C GLN A 164 42.27 30.76 -10.21
N MET A 165 43.28 29.92 -9.99
CA MET A 165 43.93 29.13 -11.01
C MET A 165 44.19 27.70 -10.52
N SER A 166 43.45 26.74 -11.05
CA SER A 166 43.63 25.30 -10.82
C SER A 166 44.57 24.72 -11.86
N ASN A 167 45.60 23.99 -11.42
CA ASN A 167 46.69 23.55 -12.29
C ASN A 167 46.91 22.04 -12.23
N THR A 168 47.28 21.46 -13.37
CA THR A 168 47.71 20.07 -13.50
C THR A 168 49.00 19.97 -14.33
N GLY A 169 49.99 19.26 -13.80
CA GLY A 169 51.26 18.98 -14.46
C GLY A 169 52.47 19.01 -13.51
N PRO A 170 53.71 19.02 -14.03
CA PRO A 170 54.04 18.99 -15.46
C PRO A 170 53.67 17.65 -16.11
N PHE A 171 53.58 17.64 -17.44
CA PHE A 171 53.42 16.43 -18.24
C PHE A 171 54.13 16.60 -19.58
N SER A 172 54.46 15.48 -20.22
CA SER A 172 55.18 15.47 -21.49
C SER A 172 54.23 15.58 -22.69
N LEU A 173 54.09 16.79 -23.25
CA LEU A 173 53.33 16.98 -24.50
C LEU A 173 54.20 16.66 -25.71
N LYS A 174 54.01 15.48 -26.31
CA LYS A 174 54.73 15.06 -27.52
C LYS A 174 54.11 15.73 -28.75
N LYS A 175 54.97 16.22 -29.65
CA LYS A 175 54.54 16.85 -30.90
C LYS A 175 53.64 15.88 -31.69
N ASP A 176 52.50 16.40 -32.15
CA ASP A 176 51.51 15.68 -32.97
C ASP A 176 50.82 14.48 -32.26
N VAL A 177 50.94 14.37 -30.93
CA VAL A 177 50.21 13.40 -30.10
C VAL A 177 49.25 14.17 -29.17
N PRO A 178 47.93 14.05 -29.35
CA PRO A 178 46.98 14.78 -28.50
C PRO A 178 46.97 14.23 -27.07
N VAL A 179 46.74 15.12 -26.12
CA VAL A 179 46.44 14.82 -24.72
C VAL A 179 45.13 15.51 -24.39
N ASP A 180 44.12 14.74 -24.01
CA ASP A 180 42.78 15.24 -23.73
C ASP A 180 42.66 15.54 -22.24
N VAL A 181 42.37 16.80 -21.91
CA VAL A 181 42.12 17.27 -20.55
C VAL A 181 40.65 17.66 -20.46
N VAL A 182 39.94 17.12 -19.49
CA VAL A 182 38.52 17.42 -19.26
C VAL A 182 38.40 18.19 -17.94
N VAL A 183 37.78 19.35 -18.04
CA VAL A 183 37.56 20.28 -16.94
C VAL A 183 36.06 20.46 -16.76
N ALA A 184 35.57 20.34 -15.54
CA ALA A 184 34.20 20.61 -15.17
C ALA A 184 34.08 21.98 -14.49
N TYR A 185 33.03 22.70 -14.87
CA TYR A 185 32.58 23.92 -14.21
C TYR A 185 31.29 23.59 -13.49
N VAL A 186 31.31 23.64 -12.16
CA VAL A 186 30.21 23.20 -11.32
C VAL A 186 29.71 24.38 -10.49
N VAL A 187 28.40 24.59 -10.48
CA VAL A 187 27.76 25.64 -9.67
C VAL A 187 26.70 24.99 -8.80
N GLY A 188 26.72 25.31 -7.51
CA GLY A 188 25.71 24.88 -6.54
C GLY A 188 25.25 26.06 -5.70
N ARG A 189 23.97 26.03 -5.29
CA ARG A 189 23.38 27.05 -4.42
C ARG A 189 22.60 26.35 -3.31
N ALA A 190 22.86 26.74 -2.07
CA ALA A 190 22.12 26.32 -0.90
C ALA A 190 21.60 27.56 -0.15
N ASN A 191 21.24 27.44 1.13
CA ASN A 191 20.61 28.51 1.91
C ASN A 191 21.59 29.50 2.58
N SER A 192 22.88 29.44 2.25
CA SER A 192 23.93 30.39 2.65
C SER A 192 25.19 30.15 1.82
N ALA A 193 26.09 31.13 1.73
CA ALA A 193 27.34 31.00 0.96
C ALA A 193 28.16 29.75 1.36
N ILE A 194 28.29 29.50 2.67
CA ILE A 194 29.06 28.35 3.17
C ILE A 194 28.35 27.02 2.88
N ALA A 195 27.02 26.99 2.94
CA ALA A 195 26.23 25.84 2.57
C ALA A 195 26.34 25.55 1.06
N SER A 196 26.46 26.58 0.23
CA SER A 196 26.61 26.47 -1.22
C SER A 196 27.94 25.79 -1.61
N VAL A 197 29.03 25.98 -0.85
CA VAL A 197 30.28 25.23 -1.03
C VAL A 197 30.03 23.71 -0.94
N LYS A 198 29.29 23.29 0.09
CA LYS A 198 29.01 21.87 0.35
C LYS A 198 28.08 21.27 -0.71
N GLU A 199 27.07 22.01 -1.17
CA GLU A 199 26.18 21.58 -2.26
C GLU A 199 26.94 21.51 -3.59
N THR A 200 27.81 22.47 -3.89
CA THR A 200 28.62 22.46 -5.12
C THR A 200 29.54 21.25 -5.16
N LYS A 201 30.23 20.92 -4.06
CA LYS A 201 31.05 19.70 -3.95
C LYS A 201 30.25 18.39 -4.06
N LYS A 202 28.95 18.40 -3.72
CA LYS A 202 28.07 17.24 -3.93
C LYS A 202 27.72 17.08 -5.41
N ILE A 203 27.33 18.16 -6.08
CA ILE A 203 27.04 18.16 -7.53
C ILE A 203 28.28 17.73 -8.30
N ASP A 204 29.46 18.21 -7.89
CA ASP A 204 30.76 17.87 -8.47
C ASP A 204 31.03 16.36 -8.41
N ARG A 205 30.91 15.74 -7.23
CA ARG A 205 31.04 14.28 -7.07
C ARG A 205 30.07 13.49 -7.96
N ALA A 206 28.81 13.93 -8.05
CA ALA A 206 27.84 13.30 -8.93
C ALA A 206 28.24 13.41 -10.41
N ALA A 207 28.65 14.59 -10.85
CA ALA A 207 29.10 14.82 -12.22
C ALA A 207 30.40 14.04 -12.53
N GLN A 208 31.34 13.95 -11.58
CA GLN A 208 32.57 13.18 -11.69
C GLN A 208 32.26 11.68 -11.84
N PHE A 209 31.30 11.15 -11.08
CA PHE A 209 30.83 9.77 -11.20
C PHE A 209 30.20 9.49 -12.57
N VAL A 210 29.34 10.38 -13.06
CA VAL A 210 28.77 10.27 -14.41
C VAL A 210 29.88 10.23 -15.46
N PHE A 211 30.88 11.10 -15.32
CA PHE A 211 32.02 11.15 -16.23
C PHE A 211 32.88 9.88 -16.17
N GLN A 212 33.24 9.40 -14.98
CA GLN A 212 34.05 8.18 -14.80
C GLN A 212 33.35 6.94 -15.36
N ASN A 213 32.02 6.91 -15.29
CA ASN A 213 31.18 5.90 -15.92
C ASN A 213 30.99 6.08 -17.42
N ASN A 214 31.71 7.01 -18.06
CA ASN A 214 31.57 7.34 -19.47
C ASN A 214 30.10 7.68 -19.85
N PHE A 215 29.41 8.38 -18.93
CA PHE A 215 27.99 8.75 -19.01
C PHE A 215 27.03 7.55 -19.04
N ASN A 216 27.47 6.38 -18.58
CA ASN A 216 26.62 5.22 -18.33
C ASN A 216 26.05 5.29 -16.90
N VAL A 217 24.84 5.80 -16.77
CA VAL A 217 24.12 5.91 -15.49
C VAL A 217 23.00 4.86 -15.44
N PRO A 218 22.56 4.43 -14.24
CA PRO A 218 21.46 3.50 -14.16
C PRO A 218 20.20 4.06 -14.81
N SER A 219 19.46 3.17 -15.46
CA SER A 219 18.10 3.41 -15.91
C SER A 219 17.16 3.49 -14.72
N ALA A 220 16.09 4.28 -14.81
CA ALA A 220 15.07 4.23 -13.76
C ALA A 220 14.27 2.92 -13.86
N PRO A 221 13.66 2.43 -12.75
CA PRO A 221 12.69 1.35 -12.82
C PRO A 221 11.61 1.60 -13.89
N PRO A 222 11.06 0.55 -14.51
CA PRO A 222 10.04 0.71 -15.55
C PRO A 222 8.79 1.42 -15.01
N VAL A 223 8.14 2.23 -15.85
CA VAL A 223 6.88 2.91 -15.51
C VAL A 223 5.78 1.88 -15.27
N VAL A 224 5.07 2.01 -14.14
CA VAL A 224 3.91 1.16 -13.83
C VAL A 224 2.71 1.65 -14.64
N THR A 225 2.11 0.76 -15.42
CA THR A 225 0.89 1.03 -16.18
C THR A 225 -0.24 0.16 -15.62
N PRO A 226 -1.03 0.67 -14.66
CA PRO A 226 -2.09 -0.12 -14.06
C PRO A 226 -3.32 -0.23 -14.97
N ILE A 227 -4.07 -1.31 -14.81
CA ILE A 227 -5.45 -1.42 -15.25
C ILE A 227 -6.30 -0.60 -14.28
N VAL A 228 -7.08 0.33 -14.83
CA VAL A 228 -7.99 1.19 -14.05
C VAL A 228 -9.42 0.68 -14.12
N LYS A 229 -10.09 0.61 -12.97
CA LYS A 229 -11.54 0.44 -12.87
C LYS A 229 -12.13 1.58 -12.06
N ALA A 230 -13.20 2.17 -12.56
CA ALA A 230 -13.96 3.16 -11.83
C ALA A 230 -15.43 2.72 -11.80
N GLY A 231 -16.03 2.81 -10.62
CA GLY A 231 -17.44 2.58 -10.40
C GLY A 231 -18.12 3.84 -9.84
N ASP A 232 -19.30 3.65 -9.28
CA ASP A 232 -20.10 4.75 -8.76
C ASP A 232 -19.42 5.50 -7.62
N ASN A 233 -18.76 4.77 -6.71
CA ASN A 233 -18.15 5.29 -5.50
C ASN A 233 -16.72 4.75 -5.27
N PHE A 234 -16.08 4.15 -6.28
CA PHE A 234 -14.74 3.59 -6.13
C PHE A 234 -13.87 3.76 -7.38
N ILE A 235 -12.56 3.77 -7.17
CA ILE A 235 -11.51 3.60 -8.18
C ILE A 235 -10.66 2.40 -7.74
N GLU A 236 -10.30 1.52 -8.65
CA GLU A 236 -9.41 0.39 -8.40
C GLU A 236 -8.26 0.43 -9.40
N LEU A 237 -7.03 0.32 -8.90
CA LEU A 237 -5.80 0.29 -9.68
C LEU A 237 -5.17 -1.10 -9.53
N ILE A 238 -4.95 -1.78 -10.65
CA ILE A 238 -4.42 -3.16 -10.65
C ILE A 238 -3.16 -3.22 -11.52
N TRP A 239 -2.04 -3.71 -11.00
CA TRP A 239 -0.82 -3.87 -11.79
C TRP A 239 -0.02 -5.11 -11.42
N GLU A 240 0.75 -5.61 -12.39
CA GLU A 240 1.70 -6.70 -12.20
C GLU A 240 2.96 -6.20 -11.49
N THR A 241 3.51 -7.00 -10.59
CA THR A 241 4.72 -6.63 -9.85
C THR A 241 5.99 -6.99 -10.60
N LYS A 242 5.95 -8.06 -11.40
CA LYS A 242 7.14 -8.64 -12.04
C LYS A 242 8.03 -7.66 -12.81
N PRO A 243 7.50 -6.71 -13.61
CA PRO A 243 8.34 -5.78 -14.36
C PRO A 243 9.29 -4.96 -13.46
N GLN A 244 8.86 -4.62 -12.25
CA GLN A 244 9.68 -3.92 -11.28
C GLN A 244 10.56 -4.87 -10.49
N THR A 245 10.11 -6.08 -10.15
CA THR A 245 10.96 -7.00 -9.39
C THR A 245 12.12 -7.59 -10.18
N ASP A 246 11.95 -7.70 -11.50
CA ASP A 246 13.02 -8.06 -12.42
C ASP A 246 13.99 -6.89 -12.68
N TYR A 247 13.69 -5.68 -12.18
CA TYR A 247 14.58 -4.54 -12.31
C TYR A 247 15.83 -4.74 -11.45
N ASN A 248 16.94 -4.93 -12.14
CA ASN A 248 18.28 -4.97 -11.60
C ASN A 248 19.20 -4.25 -12.59
N ASP A 249 19.76 -3.12 -12.18
CA ASP A 249 20.71 -2.36 -12.99
C ASP A 249 22.03 -2.23 -12.24
N LYS A 250 23.06 -2.89 -12.76
CA LYS A 250 24.37 -2.97 -12.15
C LYS A 250 25.43 -2.41 -13.08
N GLY A 251 26.20 -1.45 -12.58
CA GLY A 251 27.29 -0.81 -13.30
C GLY A 251 28.51 -0.55 -12.42
N VAL A 252 29.38 0.37 -12.84
CA VAL A 252 30.58 0.71 -12.07
C VAL A 252 30.19 1.75 -11.01
N GLY A 253 30.18 1.32 -9.75
CA GLY A 253 29.84 2.16 -8.60
C GLY A 253 28.34 2.26 -8.30
N TYR A 254 27.53 1.34 -8.82
CA TYR A 254 26.12 1.21 -8.45
C TYR A 254 25.60 -0.23 -8.64
N ASP A 255 24.71 -0.65 -7.74
CA ASP A 255 23.95 -1.90 -7.80
C ASP A 255 22.50 -1.60 -7.41
N MET A 256 21.66 -1.28 -8.40
CA MET A 256 20.30 -0.80 -8.20
C MET A 256 19.30 -1.96 -8.19
N HIS A 257 18.54 -2.09 -7.10
CA HIS A 257 17.47 -3.08 -6.95
C HIS A 257 16.16 -2.39 -6.63
N PHE A 258 15.07 -2.82 -7.26
CA PHE A 258 13.73 -2.34 -6.91
C PHE A 258 13.40 -2.67 -5.45
N GLU A 259 12.77 -1.73 -4.75
CA GLU A 259 12.49 -1.85 -3.32
C GLU A 259 11.02 -1.58 -2.98
N TRP A 260 10.45 -0.44 -3.42
CA TRP A 260 9.09 -0.07 -3.05
C TRP A 260 8.30 0.68 -4.12
N TYR A 261 6.97 0.61 -4.00
CA TYR A 261 5.98 1.42 -4.67
C TYR A 261 5.42 2.51 -3.74
N GLU A 262 5.15 3.69 -4.29
CA GLU A 262 4.30 4.71 -3.66
C GLU A 262 3.16 5.10 -4.61
N VAL A 263 1.93 5.00 -4.13
CA VAL A 263 0.75 5.48 -4.85
C VAL A 263 0.39 6.85 -4.32
N THR A 264 0.38 7.85 -5.19
CA THR A 264 0.12 9.25 -4.84
C THR A 264 -1.13 9.75 -5.53
N MET A 265 -2.04 10.38 -4.78
CA MET A 265 -3.17 11.12 -5.33
C MET A 265 -2.82 12.62 -5.45
N TYR A 266 -3.27 13.24 -6.54
CA TYR A 266 -3.12 14.67 -6.79
C TYR A 266 -4.46 15.42 -6.88
N GLN A 267 -4.47 16.70 -6.49
CA GLN A 267 -5.62 17.60 -6.70
C GLN A 267 -5.70 18.13 -8.14
N SER A 268 -4.61 18.01 -8.92
CA SER A 268 -4.52 18.48 -10.30
C SER A 268 -3.69 17.51 -11.15
N TYR A 269 -3.69 17.73 -12.47
CA TYR A 269 -2.90 16.94 -13.42
C TYR A 269 -1.38 17.19 -13.34
N ALA A 270 -0.93 18.07 -12.44
CA ALA A 270 0.49 18.31 -12.20
C ALA A 270 0.99 17.39 -11.07
N THR A 271 2.20 16.84 -11.24
CA THR A 271 2.82 15.92 -10.27
C THR A 271 3.64 16.64 -9.19
N ALA A 272 3.70 17.97 -9.21
CA ALA A 272 4.37 18.75 -8.18
C ALA A 272 3.64 18.63 -6.82
N ALA A 273 4.39 18.48 -5.73
CA ALA A 273 3.82 18.34 -4.38
C ALA A 273 2.98 19.56 -3.95
N MET A 274 3.37 20.75 -4.40
CA MET A 274 2.67 22.00 -4.17
C MET A 274 2.26 22.64 -5.49
N ASN A 275 1.06 23.19 -5.54
CA ASN A 275 0.58 23.98 -6.68
C ASN A 275 0.03 25.32 -6.17
N SER A 276 0.64 26.42 -6.59
CA SER A 276 0.26 27.78 -6.18
C SER A 276 0.15 27.97 -4.65
N GLY A 277 1.07 27.35 -3.89
CA GLY A 277 1.12 27.42 -2.43
C GLY A 277 0.11 26.53 -1.69
N ARG A 278 -0.64 25.68 -2.40
CA ARG A 278 -1.53 24.67 -1.81
C ARG A 278 -0.95 23.28 -2.00
N GLU A 279 -1.21 22.41 -1.02
CA GLU A 279 -0.90 20.98 -1.11
C GLU A 279 -1.63 20.37 -2.30
N ASN A 280 -0.88 19.72 -3.18
CA ASN A 280 -1.40 19.11 -4.39
C ASN A 280 -1.22 17.59 -4.39
N ALA A 281 -0.27 17.02 -3.63
CA ALA A 281 0.03 15.59 -3.66
C ALA A 281 -0.11 14.95 -2.26
N LYS A 282 -0.65 13.74 -2.19
CA LYS A 282 -0.74 12.95 -0.95
C LYS A 282 -0.51 11.47 -1.26
N VAL A 283 0.45 10.85 -0.59
CA VAL A 283 0.68 9.40 -0.65
C VAL A 283 -0.48 8.69 0.03
N ILE A 284 -1.10 7.73 -0.65
CA ILE A 284 -2.29 6.99 -0.18
C ILE A 284 -2.01 5.50 0.05
N ALA A 285 -0.95 4.95 -0.54
CA ALA A 285 -0.54 3.57 -0.32
C ALA A 285 0.97 3.40 -0.58
N ARG A 286 1.55 2.42 0.12
CA ARG A 286 2.95 1.99 -0.02
C ARG A 286 3.02 0.48 -0.02
N TYR A 287 3.90 -0.06 -0.85
CA TYR A 287 4.19 -1.49 -0.93
C TYR A 287 5.69 -1.70 -1.07
N ASP A 288 6.30 -2.54 -0.24
CA ASP A 288 7.72 -2.90 -0.29
C ASP A 288 7.94 -4.40 -0.37
N ILE A 289 9.13 -4.77 -0.82
CA ILE A 289 9.60 -6.15 -0.75
C ILE A 289 9.75 -6.57 0.73
N ASP A 290 9.22 -7.74 1.11
CA ASP A 290 9.53 -8.34 2.42
C ASP A 290 11.00 -8.79 2.48
N ASN A 291 11.86 -7.90 2.99
CA ASN A 291 13.28 -8.10 3.25
C ASN A 291 13.70 -7.38 4.55
N ASP A 292 14.99 -7.09 4.75
CA ASP A 292 15.48 -6.45 5.97
C ASP A 292 15.58 -4.92 5.91
N ILE A 293 15.12 -4.28 4.83
CA ILE A 293 15.07 -2.83 4.62
C ILE A 293 13.68 -2.31 5.00
N ASN A 294 13.52 -1.94 6.27
CA ASN A 294 12.25 -1.43 6.79
C ASN A 294 12.15 0.11 6.73
N ALA A 295 13.28 0.81 6.72
CA ALA A 295 13.31 2.27 6.64
C ALA A 295 14.58 2.75 5.96
N VAL A 296 14.48 3.84 5.19
CA VAL A 296 15.63 4.48 4.55
C VAL A 296 15.68 5.95 4.95
N ILE A 297 16.82 6.35 5.50
CA ILE A 297 17.12 7.73 5.91
C ILE A 297 18.13 8.32 4.92
N TYR A 298 17.90 9.53 4.47
CA TYR A 298 18.87 10.31 3.72
C TYR A 298 19.55 11.32 4.66
N GLU A 299 20.89 11.34 4.67
CA GLU A 299 21.66 12.36 5.37
C GLU A 299 21.99 13.50 4.41
N ASN A 300 21.42 14.67 4.68
CA ASN A 300 21.61 15.85 3.86
C ASN A 300 23.09 16.27 3.92
N PRO A 301 23.75 16.32 2.75
CA PRO A 301 25.15 16.59 2.69
C PRO A 301 25.48 18.02 3.02
N VAL A 302 24.56 18.96 3.19
CA VAL A 302 24.81 20.38 3.50
C VAL A 302 24.73 20.66 4.99
N ASN A 303 23.60 20.34 5.60
CA ASN A 303 23.32 20.65 7.01
C ASN A 303 23.42 19.42 7.94
N SER A 304 23.76 18.24 7.40
CA SER A 304 23.80 16.96 8.12
C SER A 304 22.45 16.56 8.72
N GLU A 305 21.36 17.15 8.24
CA GLU A 305 20.01 16.79 8.63
C GLU A 305 19.66 15.41 8.09
N ARG A 306 19.11 14.55 8.94
CA ARG A 306 18.65 13.22 8.55
C ARG A 306 17.16 13.25 8.29
N THR A 307 16.77 12.92 7.08
CA THR A 307 15.37 12.90 6.65
C THR A 307 14.97 11.47 6.36
N LEU A 308 13.88 11.01 6.97
CA LEU A 308 13.25 9.74 6.61
C LEU A 308 12.67 9.87 5.22
N ILE A 309 13.20 9.13 4.24
CA ILE A 309 12.71 9.15 2.86
C ILE A 309 11.79 7.96 2.55
N TYR A 310 11.94 6.87 3.29
CA TYR A 310 11.07 5.71 3.21
C TYR A 310 10.88 5.06 4.57
N ASP A 311 9.67 4.57 4.81
CA ASP A 311 9.28 3.80 5.99
C ASP A 311 8.22 2.77 5.56
N HIS A 312 8.42 1.51 5.95
CA HIS A 312 7.63 0.34 5.57
C HIS A 312 6.17 0.36 6.07
N GLY A 313 5.70 1.45 6.69
CA GLY A 313 4.36 1.59 7.28
C GLY A 313 3.16 1.32 6.34
N GLY A 314 3.41 0.84 5.12
CA GLY A 314 2.45 0.15 4.25
C GLY A 314 2.56 -1.38 4.32
N VAL A 315 2.47 -2.01 3.15
CA VAL A 315 2.33 -3.46 2.99
C VAL A 315 3.63 -4.09 2.50
N GLN A 316 4.11 -5.09 3.23
CA GLN A 316 5.22 -5.93 2.79
C GLN A 316 4.73 -7.07 1.88
N LEU A 317 5.34 -7.17 0.71
CA LEU A 317 5.03 -8.14 -0.34
C LEU A 317 5.87 -9.41 -0.14
N ASP A 318 5.24 -10.59 -0.15
CA ASP A 318 5.95 -11.88 -0.01
C ASP A 318 6.80 -12.20 -1.26
N SER A 319 8.12 -12.18 -1.10
CA SER A 319 9.11 -12.40 -2.16
C SER A 319 9.02 -13.75 -2.86
N ALA A 320 8.36 -14.76 -2.29
CA ALA A 320 8.11 -16.00 -3.01
C ALA A 320 7.01 -15.87 -4.07
N ILE A 321 6.08 -14.92 -3.89
CA ILE A 321 4.86 -14.80 -4.68
C ILE A 321 5.00 -13.70 -5.74
N TYR A 322 5.44 -12.50 -5.35
CA TYR A 322 5.36 -11.34 -6.24
C TYR A 322 6.48 -11.27 -7.30
N PHE A 323 7.50 -12.13 -7.22
CA PHE A 323 8.49 -12.32 -8.29
C PHE A 323 8.01 -13.28 -9.41
N ASP A 324 6.92 -14.02 -9.17
CA ASP A 324 6.30 -14.89 -10.15
C ASP A 324 5.38 -14.07 -11.09
N ALA A 325 5.57 -14.22 -12.40
CA ALA A 325 4.80 -13.49 -13.41
C ALA A 325 3.31 -13.80 -13.34
N ASP A 326 2.99 -15.04 -12.98
CA ASP A 326 1.62 -15.55 -13.05
C ASP A 326 0.84 -15.22 -11.77
N LYS A 327 1.55 -14.91 -10.68
CA LYS A 327 0.98 -14.72 -9.33
C LYS A 327 1.17 -13.32 -8.76
N GLY A 328 2.20 -12.57 -9.16
CA GLY A 328 2.54 -11.28 -8.56
C GLY A 328 1.71 -10.11 -9.09
N ARG A 329 0.69 -9.69 -8.34
CA ARG A 329 -0.16 -8.53 -8.68
C ARG A 329 -0.53 -7.72 -7.44
N ILE A 330 -0.69 -6.41 -7.60
CA ILE A 330 -1.26 -5.51 -6.59
C ILE A 330 -2.61 -5.01 -7.09
N SER A 331 -3.64 -5.05 -6.24
CA SER A 331 -4.91 -4.34 -6.43
C SER A 331 -5.12 -3.36 -5.29
N LEU A 332 -5.23 -2.07 -5.64
CA LEU A 332 -5.53 -0.99 -4.71
C LEU A 332 -6.90 -0.41 -5.01
N ARG A 333 -7.83 -0.56 -4.07
CA ARG A 333 -9.15 0.07 -4.14
C ARG A 333 -9.20 1.35 -3.31
N ILE A 334 -9.80 2.38 -3.90
CA ILE A 334 -9.92 3.73 -3.38
C ILE A 334 -11.41 4.06 -3.36
N VAL A 335 -11.96 4.32 -2.17
CA VAL A 335 -13.39 4.61 -1.96
C VAL A 335 -13.62 6.02 -1.40
N GLN A 336 -12.55 6.71 -1.01
CA GLN A 336 -12.58 7.99 -0.33
C GLN A 336 -11.57 8.95 -0.94
N ASP A 337 -11.92 10.23 -0.98
CA ASP A 337 -11.01 11.30 -1.35
C ASP A 337 -10.14 11.69 -0.13
N PRO A 338 -8.82 11.45 -0.17
CA PRO A 338 -7.90 11.64 0.97
C PRO A 338 -7.67 13.12 1.32
N PHE A 339 -8.07 14.08 0.47
CA PHE A 339 -7.98 15.51 0.79
C PHE A 339 -9.21 16.01 1.54
N THR A 340 -10.36 15.40 1.32
CA THR A 340 -11.63 15.81 1.95
C THR A 340 -12.10 14.85 3.03
N ASN A 341 -11.56 13.63 3.06
CA ASN A 341 -12.08 12.50 3.82
C ASN A 341 -13.58 12.23 3.52
N GLY A 342 -14.07 12.62 2.34
CA GLY A 342 -15.42 12.36 1.86
C GLY A 342 -15.44 11.26 0.79
N PRO A 343 -16.64 10.75 0.42
CA PRO A 343 -16.77 9.78 -0.67
C PRO A 343 -16.28 10.38 -2.00
N LEU A 344 -15.88 9.51 -2.93
CA LEU A 344 -15.55 9.96 -4.27
C LEU A 344 -16.78 10.61 -4.95
N LEU A 345 -16.57 11.77 -5.58
CA LEU A 345 -17.61 12.55 -6.23
C LEU A 345 -17.72 12.15 -7.70
N LYS A 346 -18.92 11.73 -8.09
CA LYS A 346 -19.24 11.38 -9.48
C LYS A 346 -18.85 12.50 -10.45
N ASN A 347 -18.22 12.13 -11.56
CA ASN A 347 -17.77 12.99 -12.65
C ASN A 347 -16.77 14.07 -12.22
N LYS A 348 -16.06 13.86 -11.10
CA LYS A 348 -14.84 14.59 -10.74
C LYS A 348 -13.64 13.74 -11.21
N PRO A 349 -12.67 14.30 -11.95
CA PRO A 349 -11.46 13.58 -12.29
C PRO A 349 -10.55 13.48 -11.07
N TYR A 350 -10.04 12.28 -10.86
CA TYR A 350 -9.06 11.94 -9.84
C TYR A 350 -7.73 11.61 -10.51
N PHE A 351 -6.65 12.17 -9.98
CA PHE A 351 -5.32 12.07 -10.58
C PHE A 351 -4.44 11.22 -9.68
N PHE A 352 -3.89 10.14 -10.20
CA PHE A 352 -2.99 9.25 -9.46
C PHE A 352 -1.69 9.01 -10.22
N SER A 353 -0.63 8.72 -9.49
CA SER A 353 0.59 8.14 -10.03
C SER A 353 1.00 6.94 -9.19
N ILE A 354 1.73 6.01 -9.80
CA ILE A 354 2.42 4.93 -9.10
C ILE A 354 3.91 5.11 -9.39
N THR A 355 4.67 5.44 -8.36
CA THR A 355 6.12 5.59 -8.44
C THR A 355 6.77 4.34 -7.89
N SER A 356 7.71 3.75 -8.62
CA SER A 356 8.54 2.63 -8.16
C SER A 356 9.96 3.11 -7.94
N THR A 357 10.54 2.80 -6.78
CA THR A 357 11.87 3.24 -6.39
C THR A 357 12.80 2.05 -6.22
N ALA A 358 14.01 2.21 -6.74
CA ALA A 358 15.13 1.32 -6.51
C ALA A 358 16.15 1.95 -5.58
N VAL A 359 16.84 1.10 -4.81
CA VAL A 359 17.88 1.48 -3.87
C VAL A 359 19.24 0.98 -4.38
N ASN A 360 20.28 1.79 -4.20
CA ASN A 360 21.65 1.40 -4.51
C ASN A 360 22.27 0.64 -3.33
N LEU A 361 22.39 -0.68 -3.45
CA LEU A 361 22.91 -1.53 -2.38
C LEU A 361 24.39 -1.30 -2.09
N ASP A 362 25.14 -0.68 -3.01
CA ASP A 362 26.57 -0.35 -2.81
C ASP A 362 26.80 0.89 -1.93
N GLU A 363 25.79 1.77 -1.78
CA GLU A 363 25.95 3.07 -1.09
C GLU A 363 25.04 3.25 0.13
N ILE A 364 24.20 2.28 0.48
CA ILE A 364 23.43 2.31 1.72
C ILE A 364 24.13 1.56 2.86
N GLU A 365 24.03 2.10 4.07
CA GLU A 365 24.61 1.50 5.27
C GLU A 365 23.53 1.12 6.28
N LYS A 366 23.64 -0.06 6.90
CA LYS A 366 22.69 -0.49 7.93
C LYS A 366 22.97 0.25 9.25
N LEU A 367 21.96 0.94 9.78
CA LEU A 367 22.07 1.70 11.03
C LEU A 367 21.73 0.88 12.27
N ASP A 368 20.76 -0.02 12.18
CA ASP A 368 20.28 -0.77 13.35
C ASP A 368 19.80 -2.19 13.00
N ALA A 369 19.45 -2.94 14.05
CA ALA A 369 18.92 -4.30 13.92
C ALA A 369 17.43 -4.35 13.55
N LEU A 370 16.74 -3.21 13.52
CA LEU A 370 15.33 -3.10 13.15
C LEU A 370 15.13 -2.95 11.64
N GLY A 371 16.21 -2.83 10.88
CA GLY A 371 16.15 -2.71 9.42
C GLY A 371 16.17 -1.27 8.92
N THR A 372 16.65 -0.33 9.73
CA THR A 372 16.88 1.05 9.27
C THR A 372 18.21 1.13 8.51
N TYR A 373 18.17 1.70 7.30
CA TYR A 373 19.34 1.99 6.47
C TYR A 373 19.52 3.51 6.28
N ILE A 374 20.76 3.92 6.04
CA ILE A 374 21.12 5.31 5.74
C ILE A 374 21.79 5.42 4.38
N ILE A 375 21.39 6.42 3.60
CA ILE A 375 22.14 6.97 2.49
C ILE A 375 23.01 8.08 3.09
N PRO A 376 24.33 7.86 3.25
CA PRO A 376 25.22 8.84 3.86
C PRO A 376 25.38 10.08 2.99
N ALA A 377 25.79 11.21 3.58
CA ALA A 377 26.12 12.45 2.86
C ALA A 377 27.23 12.29 1.80
N THR A 378 27.97 11.18 1.86
CA THR A 378 29.00 10.81 0.90
C THR A 378 28.49 10.06 -0.32
N ALA A 379 27.27 9.53 -0.28
CA ALA A 379 26.67 8.77 -1.36
C ALA A 379 26.50 9.64 -2.61
N THR A 380 26.87 9.07 -3.75
CA THR A 380 26.77 9.70 -5.07
C THR A 380 25.41 9.45 -5.70
N LEU A 381 24.85 8.25 -5.47
CA LEU A 381 23.55 7.79 -5.94
C LEU A 381 22.96 6.82 -4.92
N GLY A 382 22.06 7.28 -4.05
CA GLY A 382 21.42 6.42 -3.05
C GLY A 382 20.15 5.69 -3.53
N THR A 383 19.27 6.39 -4.24
CA THR A 383 18.01 5.83 -4.77
C THR A 383 17.71 6.38 -6.16
N MET A 384 16.87 5.66 -6.91
CA MET A 384 16.33 6.10 -8.18
C MET A 384 14.88 5.70 -8.33
N ALA A 385 14.02 6.69 -8.58
CA ALA A 385 12.60 6.48 -8.84
C ALA A 385 12.29 6.68 -10.32
N ASN A 386 11.27 5.98 -10.81
CA ASN A 386 10.70 6.28 -12.12
C ASN A 386 9.96 7.64 -12.10
N VAL A 387 9.71 8.20 -13.30
CA VAL A 387 9.01 9.48 -13.41
C VAL A 387 7.54 9.30 -13.08
N ALA A 388 7.07 10.00 -12.04
CA ALA A 388 5.65 10.05 -11.71
C ALA A 388 4.84 10.52 -12.92
N THR A 389 3.95 9.66 -13.40
CA THR A 389 3.08 9.91 -14.55
C THR A 389 1.63 9.81 -14.10
N ILE A 390 0.80 10.78 -14.51
CA ILE A 390 -0.63 10.74 -14.20
C ILE A 390 -1.27 9.59 -14.98
N ILE A 391 -1.93 8.70 -14.24
CA ILE A 391 -2.70 7.59 -14.78
C ILE A 391 -3.96 8.13 -15.47
N ASP A 392 -4.18 7.68 -16.69
CA ASP A 392 -5.35 7.99 -17.53
C ASP A 392 -6.31 6.79 -17.50
N ASP A 393 -7.58 7.01 -17.84
CA ASP A 393 -8.59 5.95 -17.88
C ASP A 393 -8.67 5.23 -19.24
N ASP A 394 -7.69 5.50 -20.12
CA ASP A 394 -7.60 5.07 -21.53
C ASP A 394 -8.80 5.49 -22.40
N LYS A 395 -9.68 6.37 -21.88
CA LYS A 395 -10.89 6.85 -22.57
C LYS A 395 -10.75 8.30 -23.04
N GLY A 396 -9.53 8.84 -22.99
CA GLY A 396 -9.19 10.18 -23.45
C GLY A 396 -9.53 11.29 -22.44
N ASN A 397 -9.83 10.93 -21.19
CA ASN A 397 -10.02 11.88 -20.10
C ASN A 397 -8.69 12.11 -19.38
N ARG A 398 -8.33 13.36 -19.07
CA ARG A 398 -7.19 13.58 -18.17
C ARG A 398 -7.58 13.15 -16.76
N GLY A 399 -7.06 12.02 -16.30
CA GLY A 399 -7.36 11.42 -14.99
C GLY A 399 -8.58 10.51 -15.00
N ILE A 400 -8.91 9.94 -13.84
CA ILE A 400 -9.93 8.89 -13.68
C ILE A 400 -11.25 9.50 -13.23
N LEU A 401 -12.33 9.28 -13.98
CA LEU A 401 -13.68 9.75 -13.61
C LEU A 401 -14.46 8.67 -12.86
N THR A 402 -15.07 9.03 -11.72
CA THR A 402 -16.02 8.17 -10.98
C THR A 402 -17.46 8.45 -11.37
N GLY A 403 -18.41 7.57 -11.02
CA GLY A 403 -19.83 7.80 -11.32
C GLY A 403 -20.20 7.69 -12.79
N ASP A 404 -19.24 7.31 -13.62
CA ASP A 404 -19.50 6.82 -14.94
C ASP A 404 -20.04 5.40 -14.77
N VAL A 405 -21.35 5.23 -14.94
CA VAL A 405 -22.01 3.92 -15.05
C VAL A 405 -21.56 3.20 -16.34
N GLN A 406 -20.43 3.59 -16.93
CA GLN A 406 -19.86 3.07 -18.17
C GLN A 406 -19.20 1.70 -18.03
N ASN A 407 -19.10 1.18 -16.80
CA ASN A 407 -18.68 -0.19 -16.50
C ASN A 407 -19.82 -1.00 -15.85
N GLU A 408 -21.08 -0.68 -16.15
CA GLU A 408 -22.11 -1.71 -15.94
C GLU A 408 -21.81 -2.83 -16.92
N PRO A 409 -21.54 -4.05 -16.43
CA PRO A 409 -21.18 -5.13 -17.30
C PRO A 409 -22.32 -5.37 -18.30
N TYR A 410 -21.93 -5.63 -19.54
CA TYR A 410 -22.78 -6.03 -20.65
C TYR A 410 -23.80 -7.09 -20.22
N TYR A 411 -23.37 -8.04 -19.36
CA TYR A 411 -24.19 -8.96 -18.56
C TYR A 411 -23.74 -8.93 -17.10
N ALA A 412 -24.64 -8.78 -16.12
CA ALA A 412 -24.28 -8.74 -14.71
C ALA A 412 -24.84 -9.95 -13.93
N GLY A 413 -24.04 -10.52 -13.04
CA GLY A 413 -24.52 -11.49 -12.05
C GLY A 413 -25.05 -12.80 -12.63
N VAL A 414 -24.53 -13.26 -13.76
CA VAL A 414 -24.90 -14.55 -14.35
C VAL A 414 -24.31 -15.65 -13.49
N LEU A 415 -25.12 -16.56 -12.96
CA LEU A 415 -24.64 -17.66 -12.13
C LEU A 415 -23.68 -18.56 -12.92
N ALA A 416 -22.52 -18.82 -12.33
CA ALA A 416 -21.62 -19.87 -12.80
C ALA A 416 -22.19 -21.24 -12.41
N GLU A 417 -21.96 -22.25 -13.24
CA GLU A 417 -22.38 -23.61 -12.96
C GLU A 417 -21.50 -24.21 -11.86
N HIS A 418 -22.08 -24.63 -10.74
CA HIS A 418 -21.35 -25.35 -9.69
C HIS A 418 -21.15 -26.81 -10.14
N VAL A 419 -19.91 -27.16 -10.45
CA VAL A 419 -19.58 -28.46 -11.08
C VAL A 419 -18.95 -29.47 -10.10
N ASP A 420 -18.37 -29.00 -9.00
CA ASP A 420 -17.79 -29.84 -7.95
C ASP A 420 -17.86 -29.15 -6.59
N GLY A 421 -17.83 -29.93 -5.52
CA GLY A 421 -18.01 -29.47 -4.14
C GLY A 421 -19.48 -29.41 -3.68
N ILE A 422 -19.71 -28.86 -2.49
CA ILE A 422 -21.04 -28.82 -1.85
C ILE A 422 -21.42 -27.42 -1.34
N ALA A 423 -20.57 -26.41 -1.52
CA ALA A 423 -20.82 -25.06 -1.04
C ALA A 423 -22.16 -24.50 -1.54
N GLU A 424 -22.86 -23.75 -0.69
CA GLU A 424 -24.09 -23.04 -1.05
C GLU A 424 -23.81 -21.66 -1.66
N ALA A 425 -22.54 -21.34 -1.94
CA ALA A 425 -22.14 -20.06 -2.51
C ALA A 425 -22.63 -19.91 -3.97
N GLU A 426 -23.38 -18.86 -4.24
CA GLU A 426 -23.84 -18.52 -5.60
C GLU A 426 -22.79 -17.68 -6.35
N VAL A 427 -21.73 -18.35 -6.82
CA VAL A 427 -20.70 -17.68 -7.63
C VAL A 427 -21.31 -17.22 -8.95
N SER A 428 -21.06 -15.96 -9.31
CA SER A 428 -21.56 -15.37 -10.54
C SER A 428 -20.46 -14.68 -11.33
N TYR A 429 -20.68 -14.45 -12.62
CA TYR A 429 -19.80 -13.70 -13.48
C TYR A 429 -20.53 -12.55 -14.17
N SER A 430 -19.76 -11.56 -14.60
CA SER A 430 -20.25 -10.36 -15.27
C SER A 430 -19.35 -9.98 -16.43
N VAL A 431 -19.91 -9.74 -17.61
CA VAL A 431 -19.16 -9.42 -18.83
C VAL A 431 -18.91 -7.91 -18.90
N GLN A 432 -17.70 -7.44 -18.63
CA GLN A 432 -17.37 -6.00 -18.67
C GLN A 432 -16.97 -5.51 -20.07
N ASP A 433 -16.24 -6.33 -20.85
CA ASP A 433 -15.70 -5.95 -22.16
C ASP A 433 -15.97 -7.07 -23.18
N LYS A 434 -17.04 -6.90 -23.97
CA LYS A 434 -17.45 -7.89 -24.96
C LYS A 434 -16.38 -8.16 -26.02
N GLU A 435 -15.58 -7.17 -26.40
CA GLU A 435 -14.59 -7.33 -27.49
C GLU A 435 -13.44 -8.25 -27.08
N LYS A 436 -13.22 -8.41 -25.77
CA LYS A 436 -12.21 -9.31 -25.20
C LYS A 436 -12.75 -10.68 -24.80
N THR A 437 -14.07 -10.88 -24.86
CA THR A 437 -14.67 -12.19 -24.54
C THR A 437 -14.32 -13.24 -25.57
N THR A 438 -14.00 -14.43 -25.09
CA THR A 438 -13.77 -15.61 -25.93
C THR A 438 -14.96 -16.57 -25.82
N SER A 439 -14.95 -17.63 -26.63
CA SER A 439 -15.87 -18.76 -26.49
C SER A 439 -15.32 -19.87 -25.58
N HIS A 440 -14.33 -19.56 -24.73
CA HIS A 440 -13.71 -20.55 -23.85
C HIS A 440 -14.59 -20.81 -22.62
N THR A 441 -14.35 -21.97 -22.01
CA THR A 441 -14.92 -22.33 -20.72
C THR A 441 -13.87 -22.12 -19.65
N TYR A 442 -14.23 -21.36 -18.62
CA TYR A 442 -13.36 -21.04 -17.51
C TYR A 442 -13.82 -21.77 -16.25
N GLU A 443 -12.86 -22.28 -15.48
CA GLU A 443 -13.08 -22.87 -14.15
C GLU A 443 -12.61 -21.90 -13.08
N ILE A 444 -13.51 -21.59 -12.14
CA ILE A 444 -13.23 -20.88 -10.90
C ILE A 444 -13.04 -21.95 -9.82
N GLY A 445 -11.84 -22.08 -9.28
CA GLY A 445 -11.57 -22.97 -8.16
C GLY A 445 -11.01 -22.23 -6.97
N PHE A 446 -10.91 -22.90 -5.82
CA PHE A 446 -10.46 -22.29 -4.57
C PHE A 446 -9.24 -23.00 -3.97
N MET A 447 -8.47 -22.27 -3.18
CA MET A 447 -7.31 -22.77 -2.46
C MET A 447 -7.31 -22.21 -1.04
N LYS A 448 -7.15 -23.08 -0.03
CA LYS A 448 -7.04 -22.65 1.37
C LYS A 448 -5.69 -22.01 1.64
N ASP A 449 -5.69 -20.85 2.31
CA ASP A 449 -4.46 -20.28 2.85
C ASP A 449 -3.98 -21.12 4.05
N SER A 450 -3.01 -22.00 3.79
CA SER A 450 -2.42 -22.85 4.83
C SER A 450 -1.61 -22.08 5.89
N LEU A 451 -1.23 -20.83 5.61
CA LEU A 451 -0.48 -19.97 6.52
C LEU A 451 -1.41 -19.10 7.40
N SER A 452 -2.67 -18.96 7.02
CA SER A 452 -3.65 -18.18 7.78
C SER A 452 -4.19 -18.96 8.97
N ILE A 453 -4.33 -18.29 10.11
CA ILE A 453 -5.02 -18.86 11.28
C ILE A 453 -6.54 -18.79 11.07
N PRO A 454 -7.13 -17.65 10.66
CA PRO A 454 -8.48 -17.64 10.11
C PRO A 454 -8.62 -18.54 8.87
N TYR A 455 -9.80 -19.10 8.68
CA TYR A 455 -10.16 -19.84 7.48
C TYR A 455 -10.32 -18.86 6.32
N GLU A 456 -9.31 -18.81 5.46
CA GLU A 456 -9.25 -17.93 4.30
C GLU A 456 -9.05 -18.76 3.03
N LEU A 457 -9.69 -18.32 1.95
CA LEU A 457 -9.58 -18.92 0.63
C LEU A 457 -9.10 -17.88 -0.38
N PHE A 458 -8.28 -18.35 -1.32
CA PHE A 458 -8.03 -17.73 -2.61
C PHE A 458 -8.92 -18.38 -3.66
N TYR A 459 -9.27 -17.65 -4.71
CA TYR A 459 -9.85 -18.21 -5.92
C TYR A 459 -8.88 -18.05 -7.10
N TYR A 460 -8.93 -18.99 -8.04
CA TYR A 460 -8.21 -18.91 -9.31
C TYR A 460 -9.18 -19.07 -10.47
N ILE A 461 -8.77 -18.60 -11.65
CA ILE A 461 -9.50 -18.83 -12.90
C ILE A 461 -8.57 -19.55 -13.87
N ASP A 462 -8.94 -20.78 -14.23
CA ASP A 462 -8.28 -21.57 -15.26
C ASP A 462 -9.10 -21.52 -16.54
N ASP A 463 -8.43 -21.32 -17.68
CA ASP A 463 -9.03 -21.53 -18.99
C ASP A 463 -8.92 -23.00 -19.37
N LEU A 464 -10.05 -23.70 -19.39
CA LEU A 464 -10.10 -25.12 -19.67
C LEU A 464 -9.80 -25.45 -21.14
N ASN A 465 -9.90 -24.47 -22.04
CA ASN A 465 -9.60 -24.67 -23.46
C ASN A 465 -8.08 -24.68 -23.70
N THR A 466 -7.33 -23.81 -23.02
CA THR A 466 -5.87 -23.69 -23.18
C THR A 466 -5.09 -24.49 -22.12
N GLY A 467 -5.71 -24.76 -20.97
CA GLY A 467 -5.08 -25.35 -19.78
C GLY A 467 -4.23 -24.34 -19.01
N GLU A 468 -4.38 -23.05 -19.27
CA GLU A 468 -3.62 -21.96 -18.64
C GLU A 468 -4.35 -21.43 -17.40
N ARG A 469 -3.60 -21.10 -16.36
CA ARG A 469 -4.11 -20.36 -15.20
C ARG A 469 -4.04 -18.87 -15.50
N LEU A 470 -5.20 -18.26 -15.73
CA LEU A 470 -5.30 -16.85 -16.13
C LEU A 470 -5.30 -15.90 -14.94
N LEU A 471 -5.71 -16.40 -13.76
CA LEU A 471 -5.77 -15.60 -12.54
C LEU A 471 -5.53 -16.47 -11.32
N ASP A 472 -4.80 -15.92 -10.35
CA ASP A 472 -4.74 -16.38 -8.97
C ASP A 472 -5.00 -15.17 -8.07
N SER A 473 -6.10 -15.19 -7.31
CA SER A 473 -6.41 -14.11 -6.37
C SER A 473 -5.46 -14.22 -5.19
N THR A 474 -4.23 -13.73 -5.33
CA THR A 474 -3.32 -13.58 -4.19
C THR A 474 -3.98 -12.68 -3.13
N LYS A 475 -3.49 -12.75 -1.88
CA LYS A 475 -3.92 -11.87 -0.78
C LYS A 475 -4.12 -10.46 -1.31
N ASN A 476 -5.38 -10.04 -1.42
CA ASN A 476 -5.69 -8.66 -1.74
C ASN A 476 -5.13 -7.86 -0.57
N TYR A 477 -3.98 -7.23 -0.78
CA TYR A 477 -3.40 -6.33 0.18
C TYR A 477 -4.20 -5.03 0.15
N LEU A 478 -5.41 -5.10 0.70
CA LEU A 478 -6.24 -3.96 0.97
C LEU A 478 -5.61 -3.21 2.14
N TYR A 479 -5.17 -1.99 1.88
CA TYR A 479 -4.87 -1.04 2.94
C TYR A 479 -6.21 -0.57 3.53
N GLU A 480 -6.60 -1.03 4.72
CA GLU A 480 -7.56 -0.26 5.52
C GLU A 480 -7.26 -0.28 7.02
N ASN A 481 -7.40 0.91 7.60
CA ASN A 481 -7.38 1.23 9.02
C ASN A 481 -8.38 0.33 9.79
N SER A 482 -7.82 -0.54 10.62
CA SER A 482 -8.24 -1.05 11.95
C SER A 482 -9.72 -1.16 12.40
N GLU A 483 -10.77 -0.78 11.69
CA GLU A 483 -12.17 -0.96 12.12
C GLU A 483 -13.14 -1.22 10.96
N MET A 484 -12.77 -2.02 9.95
CA MET A 484 -13.72 -2.79 9.15
C MET A 484 -12.97 -3.80 8.28
N SER A 485 -12.53 -4.92 8.86
CA SER A 485 -12.15 -6.09 8.06
C SER A 485 -13.40 -6.78 7.52
N SER A 486 -14.26 -6.04 6.82
CA SER A 486 -15.28 -6.65 5.99
C SER A 486 -14.65 -6.91 4.63
N PHE A 487 -14.17 -8.14 4.47
CA PHE A 487 -14.02 -8.84 3.18
C PHE A 487 -15.34 -8.89 2.36
N TYR A 488 -16.39 -8.15 2.76
CA TYR A 488 -17.80 -8.49 2.60
C TYR A 488 -18.65 -7.46 1.87
N SER A 489 -18.06 -6.51 1.14
CA SER A 489 -18.83 -5.73 0.18
C SER A 489 -18.03 -5.39 -1.09
N ASP A 490 -18.48 -6.04 -2.16
CA ASP A 490 -18.59 -5.53 -3.53
C ASP A 490 -17.36 -5.48 -4.42
N GLN A 491 -17.05 -6.60 -5.08
CA GLN A 491 -16.42 -6.67 -6.41
C GLN A 491 -14.95 -6.24 -6.52
N ILE A 492 -14.06 -7.20 -6.29
CA ILE A 492 -12.74 -7.24 -6.93
C ILE A 492 -12.96 -7.95 -8.25
N ASN A 493 -13.00 -7.15 -9.30
CA ASN A 493 -13.31 -7.58 -10.65
C ASN A 493 -11.98 -7.85 -11.36
N ASN A 494 -11.34 -9.00 -11.24
CA ASN A 494 -10.20 -9.32 -12.13
C ASN A 494 -10.76 -9.59 -13.54
N LEU A 495 -10.44 -8.72 -14.51
CA LEU A 495 -10.96 -8.82 -15.87
C LEU A 495 -10.20 -9.93 -16.63
N VAL A 496 -10.74 -11.14 -16.65
CA VAL A 496 -10.21 -12.24 -17.45
C VAL A 496 -11.03 -12.30 -18.73
N ASP A 497 -10.40 -12.06 -19.88
CA ASP A 497 -11.07 -12.09 -21.19
C ASP A 497 -12.38 -11.30 -21.22
N GLY A 498 -12.36 -10.09 -20.67
CA GLY A 498 -13.53 -9.23 -20.65
C GLY A 498 -14.60 -9.59 -19.61
N VAL A 499 -14.36 -10.57 -18.73
CA VAL A 499 -15.29 -11.05 -17.69
C VAL A 499 -14.74 -10.83 -16.30
N THR A 500 -15.63 -10.59 -15.34
CA THR A 500 -15.31 -10.51 -13.92
C THR A 500 -16.13 -11.51 -13.13
N VAL A 501 -15.58 -12.05 -12.04
CA VAL A 501 -16.25 -13.06 -11.21
C VAL A 501 -16.56 -12.47 -9.84
N THR A 502 -17.75 -12.73 -9.33
CA THR A 502 -18.20 -12.42 -7.99
C THR A 502 -18.35 -13.71 -7.21
N VAL A 503 -17.52 -13.88 -6.18
CA VAL A 503 -17.56 -15.02 -5.26
C VAL A 503 -18.17 -14.54 -3.95
N PRO A 504 -19.43 -14.90 -3.62
CA PRO A 504 -20.01 -14.55 -2.33
C PRO A 504 -19.34 -15.38 -1.23
N TRP A 505 -19.09 -14.75 -0.09
CA TRP A 505 -18.64 -15.47 1.10
C TRP A 505 -19.83 -16.03 1.87
N VAL A 506 -19.78 -17.32 2.17
CA VAL A 506 -20.69 -17.97 3.13
C VAL A 506 -19.91 -18.09 4.44
N GLU A 507 -20.44 -17.49 5.52
CA GLU A 507 -19.76 -17.48 6.80
C GLU A 507 -19.55 -18.92 7.31
N PRO A 508 -18.30 -19.35 7.54
CA PRO A 508 -18.06 -20.65 8.13
C PRO A 508 -18.50 -20.63 9.61
N GLY A 509 -18.79 -21.79 10.20
CA GLY A 509 -19.25 -21.89 11.60
C GLY A 509 -20.68 -22.40 11.74
N VAL A 510 -21.50 -21.73 12.55
CA VAL A 510 -22.93 -22.04 12.70
C VAL A 510 -23.67 -21.40 11.53
N GLY A 511 -24.19 -22.22 10.61
CA GLY A 511 -24.91 -21.75 9.42
C GLY A 511 -26.35 -21.39 9.71
N SER A 512 -27.11 -22.34 10.29
CA SER A 512 -28.48 -22.09 10.73
C SER A 512 -28.81 -22.89 11.99
N THR A 513 -29.79 -22.41 12.74
CA THR A 513 -30.32 -23.09 13.93
C THR A 513 -31.83 -23.24 13.84
N GLU A 514 -32.36 -24.33 14.37
CA GLU A 514 -33.81 -24.60 14.40
C GLU A 514 -34.22 -25.11 15.77
N SER A 515 -35.25 -24.49 16.37
CA SER A 515 -35.85 -24.95 17.62
C SER A 515 -37.14 -25.71 17.33
N ILE A 516 -37.21 -26.98 17.75
CA ILE A 516 -38.35 -27.87 17.55
C ILE A 516 -38.95 -28.21 18.92
N ASP A 517 -40.20 -27.85 19.16
CA ASP A 517 -40.94 -28.14 20.41
C ASP A 517 -40.26 -27.65 21.70
N MET A 518 -39.47 -26.57 21.64
CA MET A 518 -38.75 -25.99 22.78
C MET A 518 -39.56 -24.92 23.53
N SER A 519 -40.77 -25.26 24.00
CA SER A 519 -41.66 -24.28 24.64
C SER A 519 -41.16 -23.69 25.98
N TRP A 520 -40.03 -24.17 26.49
CA TRP A 520 -39.40 -23.70 27.73
C TRP A 520 -38.35 -22.61 27.49
N SER A 521 -37.78 -22.53 26.28
CA SER A 521 -36.75 -21.55 25.96
C SER A 521 -37.38 -20.22 25.56
N MET A 522 -36.75 -19.13 25.97
CA MET A 522 -37.06 -17.81 25.46
C MET A 522 -36.20 -17.59 24.21
N GLU A 523 -36.83 -17.31 23.08
CA GLU A 523 -36.12 -16.88 21.87
C GLU A 523 -36.16 -15.36 21.81
N ASP A 524 -35.00 -14.72 21.94
CA ASP A 524 -34.81 -13.33 21.57
C ASP A 524 -33.81 -13.29 20.42
N GLU A 525 -34.30 -13.09 19.19
CA GLU A 525 -33.46 -13.00 17.99
C GLU A 525 -32.48 -11.80 18.02
N THR A 526 -32.61 -10.89 18.99
CA THR A 526 -31.71 -9.74 19.16
C THR A 526 -30.62 -9.97 20.21
N ASP A 527 -30.70 -11.06 20.98
CA ASP A 527 -29.71 -11.41 21.98
C ASP A 527 -28.50 -12.12 21.35
N THR A 528 -27.30 -11.68 21.74
CA THR A 528 -26.02 -12.21 21.23
C THR A 528 -25.44 -13.29 22.15
N THR A 529 -26.12 -13.62 23.24
CA THR A 529 -25.66 -14.55 24.29
C THR A 529 -26.46 -15.86 24.35
N THR A 530 -27.60 -15.93 23.68
CA THR A 530 -28.38 -17.16 23.47
C THR A 530 -28.21 -17.70 22.04
N GLY A 531 -28.44 -19.01 21.87
CA GLY A 531 -28.28 -19.70 20.59
C GLY A 531 -27.02 -20.57 20.52
N GLY A 532 -26.63 -20.93 19.29
CA GLY A 532 -25.48 -21.78 19.00
C GLY A 532 -24.26 -20.98 18.57
N PHE A 533 -23.11 -21.30 19.14
CA PHE A 533 -21.87 -20.56 18.95
C PHE A 533 -20.74 -21.48 18.51
N TYR A 534 -19.98 -21.04 17.50
CA TYR A 534 -18.70 -21.66 17.15
C TYR A 534 -17.54 -20.96 17.87
N VAL A 535 -16.70 -21.75 18.54
CA VAL A 535 -15.63 -21.23 19.41
C VAL A 535 -14.22 -21.49 18.90
N GLY A 536 -14.04 -22.01 17.68
CA GLY A 536 -12.71 -22.22 17.10
C GLY A 536 -12.09 -20.91 16.60
N ARG A 537 -10.78 -20.77 16.74
CA ARG A 537 -10.03 -19.55 16.40
C ARG A 537 -9.92 -19.26 14.89
N ASP A 538 -10.28 -20.23 14.06
CA ASP A 538 -10.16 -20.17 12.61
C ASP A 538 -11.32 -19.43 11.93
N ILE A 539 -12.08 -18.63 12.67
CA ILE A 539 -13.02 -17.66 12.11
C ILE A 539 -12.80 -16.32 12.81
N ALA A 540 -12.69 -15.24 12.04
CA ALA A 540 -12.46 -13.89 12.60
C ALA A 540 -13.61 -13.42 13.52
N LYS A 541 -14.84 -13.87 13.25
CA LYS A 541 -16.04 -13.66 14.08
C LYS A 541 -16.23 -14.71 15.17
N SER A 542 -15.29 -15.65 15.35
CA SER A 542 -15.36 -16.58 16.48
C SER A 542 -15.57 -15.81 17.78
N VAL A 543 -16.48 -16.30 18.63
CA VAL A 543 -17.16 -15.46 19.62
C VAL A 543 -16.19 -14.90 20.64
N ASN A 544 -15.68 -13.70 20.39
CA ASN A 544 -14.77 -12.98 21.28
C ASN A 544 -15.46 -12.55 22.60
N TRP A 545 -16.77 -12.79 22.74
CA TRP A 545 -17.58 -12.26 23.82
C TRP A 545 -18.66 -13.24 24.34
N LEU A 546 -18.30 -14.50 24.61
CA LEU A 546 -19.13 -15.29 25.53
C LEU A 546 -18.86 -14.81 26.97
N PRO A 547 -19.90 -14.49 27.78
CA PRO A 547 -19.75 -14.07 29.17
C PRO A 547 -18.94 -15.05 30.03
N VAL A 548 -18.89 -16.33 29.61
CA VAL A 548 -18.01 -17.34 30.18
C VAL A 548 -16.54 -16.99 29.93
N THR A 549 -16.05 -16.91 28.69
CA THR A 549 -14.70 -16.40 28.31
C THR A 549 -14.68 -15.78 26.92
N SER A 550 -13.77 -14.82 26.73
CA SER A 550 -13.34 -14.33 25.42
C SER A 550 -12.31 -15.22 24.70
N LYS A 551 -11.92 -16.36 25.27
CA LYS A 551 -10.93 -17.27 24.67
C LYS A 551 -11.61 -18.24 23.71
N VAL A 552 -10.88 -18.54 22.63
CA VAL A 552 -11.28 -19.43 21.55
C VAL A 552 -10.44 -20.72 21.56
N SER A 553 -11.01 -21.79 21.02
CA SER A 553 -10.37 -23.09 20.87
C SER A 553 -9.29 -23.06 19.78
N ASN A 554 -8.18 -23.74 20.08
CA ASN A 554 -7.08 -24.03 19.17
C ASN A 554 -7.11 -25.49 18.66
N ALA A 555 -8.12 -26.27 19.05
CA ALA A 555 -8.18 -27.72 18.79
C ALA A 555 -9.43 -28.16 18.02
N ILE A 556 -10.24 -27.20 17.57
CA ILE A 556 -11.34 -27.40 16.63
C ILE A 556 -11.14 -26.50 15.42
N THR A 557 -11.56 -26.97 14.26
CA THR A 557 -11.61 -26.20 13.01
C THR A 557 -12.99 -26.29 12.37
N VAL A 558 -13.30 -25.38 11.46
CA VAL A 558 -14.60 -25.35 10.75
C VAL A 558 -14.85 -26.61 9.93
N SER A 559 -13.78 -27.27 9.47
CA SER A 559 -13.85 -28.57 8.80
C SER A 559 -14.25 -29.73 9.71
N ASP A 560 -14.19 -29.55 11.04
CA ASP A 560 -14.61 -30.56 12.01
C ASP A 560 -16.11 -30.47 12.35
N LEU A 561 -16.80 -29.42 11.88
CA LEU A 561 -18.21 -29.19 12.22
C LEU A 561 -19.13 -30.21 11.55
N LYS A 562 -20.18 -30.58 12.28
CA LYS A 562 -21.19 -31.55 11.84
C LYS A 562 -22.57 -31.05 12.20
N ARG A 563 -23.60 -31.47 11.45
CA ARG A 563 -24.99 -31.24 11.87
C ARG A 563 -25.25 -31.94 13.21
N VAL A 564 -25.67 -31.17 14.21
CA VAL A 564 -25.90 -31.66 15.57
C VAL A 564 -27.34 -31.37 16.01
N GLU A 565 -27.97 -32.35 16.64
CA GLU A 565 -29.24 -32.20 17.35
C GLU A 565 -29.00 -32.25 18.86
N LEU A 566 -29.26 -31.14 19.55
CA LEU A 566 -29.30 -31.06 21.01
C LEU A 566 -30.73 -31.36 21.47
N ARG A 567 -30.97 -32.60 21.88
CA ARG A 567 -32.28 -33.16 22.26
C ARG A 567 -32.49 -33.03 23.77
N PHE A 568 -33.59 -32.42 24.19
CA PHE A 568 -33.98 -32.23 25.58
C PHE A 568 -35.10 -33.19 26.01
N GLY A 569 -35.12 -33.56 27.30
CA GLY A 569 -36.15 -34.40 27.91
C GLY A 569 -35.74 -35.87 28.07
N VAL A 570 -34.56 -36.25 27.57
CA VAL A 570 -33.94 -37.56 27.82
C VAL A 570 -32.68 -37.34 28.65
N THR A 571 -32.56 -38.06 29.76
CA THR A 571 -31.42 -37.92 30.66
C THR A 571 -30.14 -38.51 30.05
N SER A 572 -29.00 -37.83 30.22
CA SER A 572 -27.66 -38.37 29.98
C SER A 572 -26.65 -37.74 30.92
N LYS A 573 -25.36 -38.07 30.79
CA LYS A 573 -24.31 -37.46 31.60
C LYS A 573 -23.50 -36.40 30.85
N ALA A 574 -23.16 -35.31 31.53
CA ALA A 574 -22.32 -34.25 31.01
C ALA A 574 -21.17 -33.89 31.95
N PHE A 575 -20.06 -33.40 31.39
CA PHE A 575 -18.96 -32.82 32.15
C PHE A 575 -19.36 -31.49 32.76
N ARG A 576 -19.24 -31.35 34.08
CA ARG A 576 -19.67 -30.16 34.84
C ARG A 576 -18.49 -29.25 35.13
N TYR A 577 -18.58 -27.97 34.76
CA TYR A 577 -17.56 -26.95 34.99
C TYR A 577 -18.12 -25.80 35.83
N VAL A 578 -17.59 -25.57 37.04
CA VAL A 578 -18.09 -24.55 37.97
C VAL A 578 -17.14 -23.35 38.05
N GLN A 579 -17.68 -22.13 38.10
CA GLN A 579 -16.92 -20.90 38.27
C GLN A 579 -16.86 -20.44 39.74
N ASP A 580 -15.68 -20.54 40.37
CA ASP A 580 -15.40 -19.98 41.73
C ASP A 580 -13.90 -19.71 41.92
N PRO A 581 -13.47 -18.49 42.27
CA PRO A 581 -12.90 -17.43 41.39
C PRO A 581 -12.10 -17.85 40.11
N ASN A 582 -12.07 -19.13 39.76
CA ASN A 582 -11.52 -19.73 38.55
C ASN A 582 -12.51 -20.79 38.03
N ARG A 583 -12.44 -21.15 36.74
CA ARG A 583 -13.35 -22.12 36.12
C ARG A 583 -12.77 -23.51 36.18
N PHE A 584 -13.21 -24.32 37.13
CA PHE A 584 -12.65 -25.66 37.31
C PHE A 584 -13.77 -26.68 37.44
N ILE A 585 -13.48 -27.92 37.10
CA ILE A 585 -14.29 -29.05 37.55
C ILE A 585 -14.23 -29.05 39.08
N TRP A 586 -15.35 -28.77 39.76
CA TRP A 586 -15.36 -28.60 41.22
C TRP A 586 -15.12 -29.94 41.90
N ASN A 587 -13.94 -30.10 42.52
CA ASN A 587 -13.61 -31.24 43.34
C ASN A 587 -13.89 -30.87 44.79
N SER A 588 -15.06 -31.26 45.32
CA SER A 588 -15.35 -30.98 46.72
C SER A 588 -14.42 -31.78 47.62
N LYS A 589 -13.78 -31.08 48.55
CA LYS A 589 -13.14 -31.70 49.71
C LYS A 589 -14.16 -32.31 50.69
N ALA A 590 -15.43 -32.49 50.31
CA ALA A 590 -16.51 -32.78 51.22
C ALA A 590 -17.54 -33.75 50.62
N ASN A 591 -17.15 -35.01 50.44
CA ASN A 591 -17.96 -36.23 50.61
C ASN A 591 -19.50 -36.10 50.50
N SER A 592 -19.99 -35.49 49.42
CA SER A 592 -21.41 -35.33 49.13
C SER A 592 -21.62 -35.64 47.64
N ASP A 593 -22.61 -36.47 47.33
CA ASP A 593 -22.91 -36.97 45.97
C ASP A 593 -23.38 -35.87 44.98
N ILE A 594 -23.30 -34.60 45.38
CA ILE A 594 -23.68 -33.40 44.60
C ILE A 594 -22.48 -32.90 43.75
N ASP A 595 -21.30 -33.52 43.88
CA ASP A 595 -20.00 -32.98 43.45
C ASP A 595 -19.20 -33.86 42.47
N SER A 596 -19.86 -34.62 41.59
CA SER A 596 -19.16 -35.27 40.49
C SER A 596 -18.89 -34.28 39.36
N GLY A 597 -17.71 -34.35 38.73
CA GLY A 597 -17.40 -33.61 37.50
C GLY A 597 -18.11 -34.15 36.25
N PHE A 598 -18.94 -35.18 36.42
CA PHE A 598 -19.72 -35.85 35.39
C PHE A 598 -21.08 -36.20 35.99
N VAL A 599 -22.15 -35.47 35.62
CA VAL A 599 -23.46 -35.46 36.30
C VAL A 599 -24.59 -35.74 35.32
N GLU A 600 -25.74 -36.19 35.83
CA GLU A 600 -26.96 -36.36 35.05
C GLU A 600 -27.54 -34.99 34.63
N VAL A 601 -27.86 -34.84 33.35
CA VAL A 601 -28.43 -33.64 32.73
C VAL A 601 -29.63 -34.01 31.85
N PRO A 602 -30.58 -33.08 31.62
CA PRO A 602 -31.81 -33.37 30.87
C PRO A 602 -31.66 -33.21 29.35
N PHE A 603 -30.44 -33.33 28.80
CA PHE A 603 -30.15 -33.14 27.39
C PHE A 603 -29.12 -34.13 26.85
N GLN A 604 -29.10 -34.28 25.53
CA GLN A 604 -28.15 -35.10 24.76
C GLN A 604 -27.79 -34.40 23.45
N ALA A 605 -26.54 -34.45 23.03
CA ALA A 605 -26.14 -34.00 21.68
C ALA A 605 -25.92 -35.21 20.75
N TRP A 606 -26.42 -35.12 19.53
CA TRP A 606 -26.33 -36.18 18.52
C TRP A 606 -25.84 -35.62 17.21
N VAL A 607 -24.85 -36.29 16.58
CA VAL A 607 -24.67 -36.12 15.14
C VAL A 607 -25.82 -36.84 14.46
N LYS A 608 -26.55 -36.14 13.60
CA LYS A 608 -27.64 -36.72 12.82
C LYS A 608 -27.66 -36.16 11.41
N ASN A 609 -27.31 -37.01 10.44
CA ASN A 609 -27.52 -36.79 9.01
C ASN A 609 -28.05 -38.09 8.38
N ASP A 610 -28.17 -38.13 7.05
CA ASP A 610 -28.72 -39.29 6.33
C ASP A 610 -27.87 -40.57 6.48
N THR A 611 -26.58 -40.42 6.82
CA THR A 611 -25.59 -41.51 6.84
C THR A 611 -25.02 -41.85 8.23
N GLU A 612 -25.08 -40.91 9.17
CA GLU A 612 -24.49 -41.01 10.50
C GLU A 612 -25.53 -40.66 11.58
N GLU A 613 -25.61 -41.48 12.62
CA GLU A 613 -26.33 -41.16 13.85
C GLU A 613 -25.58 -41.71 15.06
N TYR A 614 -25.03 -40.81 15.89
CA TYR A 614 -24.37 -41.18 17.14
C TYR A 614 -24.37 -40.02 18.15
N GLN A 615 -24.36 -40.37 19.43
CA GLN A 615 -24.36 -39.40 20.52
C GLN A 615 -22.95 -38.84 20.77
N LEU A 616 -22.87 -37.57 21.15
CA LEU A 616 -21.64 -36.84 21.44
C LEU A 616 -21.45 -36.62 22.94
N ALA A 617 -20.19 -36.52 23.36
CA ALA A 617 -19.84 -36.07 24.69
C ALA A 617 -20.20 -34.58 24.85
N VAL A 618 -20.82 -34.26 25.98
CA VAL A 618 -21.27 -32.90 26.30
C VAL A 618 -20.71 -32.45 27.64
N GLY A 619 -20.54 -31.15 27.79
CA GLY A 619 -20.27 -30.49 29.06
C GLY A 619 -21.21 -29.32 29.27
N TYR A 620 -21.26 -28.78 30.48
CA TYR A 620 -21.93 -27.52 30.73
C TYR A 620 -21.25 -26.72 31.84
N THR A 621 -21.42 -25.41 31.79
CA THR A 621 -20.89 -24.48 32.78
C THR A 621 -21.93 -24.15 33.85
N GLU A 622 -21.47 -23.82 35.05
CA GLU A 622 -22.29 -23.30 36.15
C GLU A 622 -21.54 -22.16 36.85
N SER A 623 -22.28 -21.18 37.36
CA SER A 623 -21.73 -20.09 38.16
C SER A 623 -22.18 -20.10 39.62
N ALA A 624 -21.51 -19.31 40.45
CA ALA A 624 -21.93 -19.03 41.81
C ALA A 624 -23.31 -18.35 41.84
N THR A 625 -23.96 -18.37 43.01
CA THR A 625 -25.32 -17.84 43.17
C THR A 625 -25.48 -16.41 42.63
N SER A 626 -26.34 -16.24 41.61
CA SER A 626 -26.65 -14.95 40.98
C SER A 626 -28.16 -14.68 40.95
N LEU A 627 -28.53 -13.39 40.94
CA LEU A 627 -29.92 -12.92 40.91
C LEU A 627 -30.14 -12.03 39.68
N ASP A 628 -31.30 -12.16 39.03
CA ASP A 628 -31.73 -11.23 37.99
C ASP A 628 -32.15 -9.86 38.56
N THR A 629 -32.49 -8.92 37.67
CA THR A 629 -32.96 -7.57 38.04
C THR A 629 -34.26 -7.59 38.88
N ALA A 630 -35.03 -8.68 38.83
CA ALA A 630 -36.25 -8.89 39.62
C ALA A 630 -36.00 -9.61 40.96
N GLY A 631 -34.75 -10.00 41.25
CA GLY A 631 -34.35 -10.68 42.47
C GLY A 631 -34.61 -12.19 42.48
N ASN A 632 -34.85 -12.81 41.32
CA ASN A 632 -35.00 -14.26 41.19
C ASN A 632 -33.62 -14.92 41.05
N LEU A 633 -33.47 -16.12 41.62
CA LEU A 633 -32.27 -16.95 41.42
C LEU A 633 -32.17 -17.39 39.96
N VAL A 634 -31.08 -16.99 39.29
CA VAL A 634 -30.81 -17.31 37.88
C VAL A 634 -29.58 -18.17 37.66
N GLY A 635 -28.57 -18.14 38.56
CA GLY A 635 -27.42 -19.05 38.54
C GLY A 635 -27.20 -19.70 39.90
N MET A 636 -26.86 -20.99 39.94
CA MET A 636 -26.52 -21.71 41.16
C MET A 636 -25.72 -22.99 40.86
N ALA A 637 -24.52 -23.12 41.44
CA ALA A 637 -23.69 -24.31 41.29
C ALA A 637 -24.21 -25.51 42.12
N ASP A 638 -25.27 -26.17 41.66
CA ASP A 638 -25.90 -27.31 42.34
C ASP A 638 -25.89 -28.63 41.55
N GLY A 639 -25.22 -28.67 40.40
CA GLY A 639 -25.09 -29.88 39.59
C GLY A 639 -26.32 -30.19 38.76
N LYS A 640 -27.20 -29.20 38.56
CA LYS A 640 -28.39 -29.30 37.73
C LYS A 640 -28.37 -28.18 36.71
N TYR A 641 -28.44 -28.57 35.44
CA TYR A 641 -28.61 -27.62 34.36
C TYR A 641 -29.91 -26.81 34.52
N TYR A 642 -29.76 -25.50 34.67
CA TYR A 642 -30.83 -24.52 34.70
C TYR A 642 -30.33 -23.18 34.11
N PRO A 643 -30.69 -22.86 32.86
CA PRO A 643 -30.18 -21.67 32.18
C PRO A 643 -30.60 -20.33 32.81
N GLY A 644 -31.66 -20.31 33.62
CA GLY A 644 -32.19 -19.08 34.21
C GLY A 644 -32.82 -18.13 33.20
N SER A 645 -33.33 -17.00 33.68
CA SER A 645 -33.97 -15.95 32.86
C SER A 645 -33.00 -14.91 32.29
N ASP A 646 -31.70 -15.04 32.60
CA ASP A 646 -30.62 -14.17 32.11
C ASP A 646 -29.33 -14.99 32.05
N ILE A 647 -28.92 -15.41 30.85
CA ILE A 647 -27.76 -16.29 30.67
C ILE A 647 -26.43 -15.57 30.90
N SER A 648 -26.41 -14.24 30.77
CA SER A 648 -25.24 -13.43 31.10
C SER A 648 -24.92 -13.45 32.60
N LEU A 649 -25.94 -13.74 33.43
CA LEU A 649 -25.83 -13.88 34.87
C LEU A 649 -25.75 -15.35 35.34
N SER A 650 -26.48 -16.27 34.69
CA SER A 650 -26.43 -17.70 35.06
C SER A 650 -25.13 -18.36 34.59
N LEU A 651 -24.62 -17.93 33.43
CA LEU A 651 -23.44 -18.48 32.76
C LEU A 651 -23.55 -19.99 32.53
N GLU A 652 -24.75 -20.54 32.38
CA GLU A 652 -24.98 -21.97 32.15
C GLU A 652 -25.06 -22.31 30.65
N TYR A 653 -23.90 -22.49 30.03
CA TYR A 653 -23.76 -22.85 28.62
C TYR A 653 -23.47 -24.34 28.48
N ILE A 654 -23.98 -24.95 27.41
CA ILE A 654 -23.72 -26.35 27.04
C ILE A 654 -22.59 -26.38 26.01
N ALA A 655 -21.52 -27.13 26.25
CA ALA A 655 -20.46 -27.38 25.28
C ALA A 655 -20.64 -28.77 24.65
N ILE A 656 -20.58 -28.85 23.32
CA ILE A 656 -20.72 -30.08 22.55
C ILE A 656 -19.37 -30.46 21.98
N PHE A 657 -18.73 -31.50 22.52
CA PHE A 657 -17.38 -31.91 22.14
C PHE A 657 -17.37 -32.77 20.87
N ASN A 658 -16.34 -32.62 20.03
CA ASN A 658 -16.08 -33.53 18.91
C ASN A 658 -15.53 -34.88 19.42
N ALA A 659 -16.34 -35.62 20.16
CA ALA A 659 -16.04 -36.96 20.65
C ALA A 659 -17.34 -37.75 20.89
N PRO A 660 -17.34 -39.07 20.68
CA PRO A 660 -18.50 -39.91 20.96
C PRO A 660 -18.82 -39.91 22.46
N TYR A 661 -20.11 -39.99 22.78
CA TYR A 661 -20.59 -40.17 24.14
C TYR A 661 -20.13 -41.50 24.75
N SER A 662 -19.83 -41.48 26.05
CA SER A 662 -19.65 -42.69 26.86
C SER A 662 -20.18 -42.44 28.26
N ASP A 663 -20.84 -43.45 28.83
CA ASP A 663 -21.25 -43.46 30.24
C ASP A 663 -20.06 -43.66 31.20
N ASP A 664 -18.92 -44.14 30.68
CA ASP A 664 -17.67 -44.25 31.42
C ASP A 664 -16.83 -42.99 31.24
N ILE A 665 -16.64 -42.24 32.33
CA ILE A 665 -15.81 -41.04 32.37
C ILE A 665 -14.38 -41.31 31.86
N ASN A 666 -13.90 -42.55 31.95
CA ASN A 666 -12.56 -42.94 31.52
C ASN A 666 -12.33 -42.83 30.01
N ASP A 667 -13.38 -42.98 29.19
CA ASP A 667 -13.26 -42.93 27.72
C ASP A 667 -13.06 -41.50 27.20
N ASN A 668 -13.47 -40.50 27.97
CA ASN A 668 -13.44 -39.08 27.63
C ASN A 668 -12.67 -38.26 28.67
N LEU A 669 -11.64 -38.87 29.27
CA LEU A 669 -10.82 -38.28 30.33
C LEU A 669 -10.23 -36.92 29.97
N ILE A 670 -10.05 -36.63 28.69
CA ILE A 670 -9.48 -35.35 28.23
C ILE A 670 -10.32 -34.13 28.61
N TYR A 671 -11.63 -34.32 28.80
CA TYR A 671 -12.55 -33.28 29.25
C TYR A 671 -12.68 -33.23 30.79
N SER A 672 -11.98 -34.11 31.52
CA SER A 672 -12.09 -34.27 32.97
C SER A 672 -10.75 -34.18 33.74
N ASP A 673 -10.76 -33.76 35.00
CA ASP A 673 -9.58 -33.76 35.89
C ASP A 673 -9.61 -34.96 36.85
N SER A 674 -9.32 -36.16 36.34
CA SER A 674 -9.29 -37.36 37.20
C SER A 674 -8.07 -37.46 38.12
N LEU A 675 -7.14 -36.48 38.14
CA LEU A 675 -5.83 -36.65 38.78
C LEU A 675 -5.33 -35.50 39.65
N LYS A 676 -6.14 -34.64 40.28
CA LYS A 676 -5.71 -33.71 41.36
C LYS A 676 -4.45 -32.83 41.08
N VAL A 677 -3.97 -32.77 39.84
CA VAL A 677 -2.67 -32.18 39.46
C VAL A 677 -2.84 -31.46 38.11
N GLY A 678 -3.77 -30.53 38.05
CA GLY A 678 -3.91 -29.61 36.93
C GLY A 678 -5.36 -29.47 36.52
N SER A 679 -6.10 -28.62 37.22
CA SER A 679 -7.52 -28.38 37.00
C SER A 679 -7.83 -28.13 35.53
N GLY A 680 -8.71 -28.96 34.95
CA GLY A 680 -9.30 -28.71 33.65
C GLY A 680 -10.20 -27.49 33.73
N ASP A 681 -9.85 -26.46 32.98
CA ASP A 681 -10.57 -25.19 32.92
C ASP A 681 -11.14 -25.05 31.51
N ILE A 682 -12.47 -25.02 31.37
CA ILE A 682 -13.10 -24.91 30.05
C ILE A 682 -12.73 -23.60 29.35
N GLY A 683 -12.38 -22.54 30.08
CA GLY A 683 -11.92 -21.27 29.51
C GLY A 683 -10.44 -21.20 29.20
N ASN A 684 -9.58 -21.98 29.89
CA ASN A 684 -8.12 -21.90 29.73
C ASN A 684 -7.47 -23.19 29.21
N GLY A 685 -8.23 -24.27 29.08
CA GLY A 685 -7.72 -25.63 28.94
C GLY A 685 -7.04 -26.15 30.21
N MET A 686 -6.56 -27.38 30.13
CA MET A 686 -5.75 -28.06 31.14
C MET A 686 -4.33 -27.48 31.16
N ARG A 687 -3.92 -26.97 32.33
CA ARG A 687 -2.55 -26.49 32.54
C ARG A 687 -1.50 -27.60 32.41
N ARG A 688 -1.86 -28.85 32.76
CA ARG A 688 -0.98 -30.03 32.75
C ARG A 688 -1.76 -31.27 32.30
N PRO A 689 -1.88 -31.53 30.98
CA PRO A 689 -2.49 -32.75 30.49
C PRO A 689 -1.76 -34.00 31.00
N GLN A 690 -2.45 -35.13 31.08
CA GLN A 690 -1.86 -36.38 31.56
C GLN A 690 -0.70 -36.84 30.66
N ASN A 691 0.36 -37.36 31.26
CA ASN A 691 1.52 -37.87 30.51
C ASN A 691 1.16 -39.04 29.58
N THR A 692 0.10 -39.78 29.90
CA THR A 692 -0.46 -40.90 29.12
C THR A 692 -1.13 -40.46 27.83
N PHE A 693 -1.53 -39.19 27.71
CA PHE A 693 -2.11 -38.66 26.48
C PHE A 693 -1.04 -38.50 25.39
N ASN A 694 -1.41 -38.85 24.16
CA ASN A 694 -0.60 -38.53 22.98
C ASN A 694 -0.64 -37.01 22.71
N ASP A 695 0.18 -36.52 21.76
CA ASP A 695 0.33 -35.09 21.54
C ASP A 695 -0.96 -34.42 21.02
N SER A 696 -1.77 -35.14 20.22
CA SER A 696 -3.09 -34.67 19.76
C SER A 696 -4.05 -34.46 20.92
N LEU A 697 -4.18 -35.45 21.81
CA LEU A 697 -5.00 -35.33 23.02
C LEU A 697 -4.46 -34.23 23.94
N LYS A 698 -3.13 -34.10 24.09
CA LYS A 698 -2.54 -32.99 24.86
C LYS A 698 -2.87 -31.62 24.27
N ALA A 699 -2.95 -31.49 22.96
CA ALA A 699 -3.34 -30.24 22.29
C ALA A 699 -4.81 -29.91 22.56
N ILE A 700 -5.71 -30.88 22.43
CA ILE A 700 -7.13 -30.75 22.80
C ILE A 700 -7.25 -30.32 24.27
N GLY A 701 -6.57 -31.05 25.17
CA GLY A 701 -6.60 -30.77 26.60
C GLY A 701 -6.16 -29.37 26.96
N LYS A 702 -5.12 -28.82 26.31
CA LYS A 702 -4.62 -27.46 26.58
C LYS A 702 -5.45 -26.35 25.96
N SER A 703 -6.39 -26.69 25.08
CA SER A 703 -7.19 -25.70 24.37
C SER A 703 -8.33 -25.18 25.25
N PRO A 704 -8.57 -23.86 25.31
CA PRO A 704 -9.88 -23.33 25.70
C PRO A 704 -10.98 -24.02 24.90
N TRP A 705 -12.12 -24.27 25.55
CA TRP A 705 -13.25 -25.03 25.03
C TRP A 705 -12.91 -26.44 24.49
N PHE A 706 -11.70 -26.96 24.76
CA PHE A 706 -11.21 -28.21 24.21
C PHE A 706 -11.40 -28.27 22.68
N ASN A 707 -12.06 -29.30 22.16
CA ASN A 707 -12.49 -29.44 20.77
C ASN A 707 -14.02 -29.34 20.66
N ALA A 708 -14.66 -28.44 21.43
CA ALA A 708 -16.09 -28.19 21.29
C ALA A 708 -16.42 -27.70 19.88
N MET A 709 -17.32 -28.43 19.19
CA MET A 709 -17.87 -28.00 17.90
C MET A 709 -18.79 -26.80 18.10
N TYR A 710 -19.65 -26.88 19.11
CA TYR A 710 -20.63 -25.84 19.41
C TYR A 710 -20.69 -25.59 20.91
N VAL A 711 -20.96 -24.34 21.27
CA VAL A 711 -21.36 -23.92 22.61
C VAL A 711 -22.76 -23.33 22.50
N CYS A 712 -23.69 -23.76 23.34
CA CYS A 712 -25.09 -23.36 23.26
C CYS A 712 -25.52 -22.65 24.54
N GLY A 713 -26.16 -21.49 24.37
CA GLY A 713 -26.76 -20.72 25.44
C GLY A 713 -28.28 -20.67 25.30
N PHE A 714 -29.02 -20.78 26.41
CA PHE A 714 -30.47 -20.70 26.44
C PHE A 714 -30.92 -19.86 27.63
N GLU A 715 -32.14 -19.34 27.58
CA GLU A 715 -32.80 -18.72 28.71
C GLU A 715 -34.21 -19.31 28.91
N THR A 716 -34.73 -19.24 30.12
CA THR A 716 -36.07 -19.70 30.48
C THR A 716 -36.73 -18.79 31.50
N ASN A 717 -38.05 -18.58 31.35
CA ASN A 717 -38.87 -17.94 32.37
C ASN A 717 -39.54 -18.94 33.33
N GLN A 718 -39.31 -20.24 33.12
CA GLN A 718 -39.89 -21.26 33.98
C GLN A 718 -39.22 -21.21 35.36
N PRO A 719 -39.99 -21.23 36.46
CA PRO A 719 -39.41 -21.36 37.79
C PRO A 719 -38.57 -22.64 37.89
N ARG A 720 -37.42 -22.56 38.56
CA ARG A 720 -36.45 -23.65 38.71
C ARG A 720 -37.04 -25.00 39.12
N ASP A 721 -37.97 -25.02 40.06
CA ASP A 721 -38.62 -26.27 40.52
C ASP A 721 -39.59 -26.89 39.49
N ALA A 722 -40.01 -26.11 38.50
CA ALA A 722 -40.88 -26.53 37.40
C ALA A 722 -40.12 -26.70 36.08
N PHE A 723 -38.81 -26.43 36.04
CA PHE A 723 -37.99 -26.54 34.85
C PHE A 723 -37.84 -28.01 34.43
N ASN A 724 -38.44 -28.35 33.30
CA ASN A 724 -38.39 -29.69 32.72
C ASN A 724 -38.29 -29.57 31.19
N PRO A 725 -37.08 -29.33 30.65
CA PRO A 725 -36.90 -28.99 29.25
C PRO A 725 -37.20 -30.19 28.34
N THR A 726 -37.90 -29.93 27.24
CA THR A 726 -38.20 -30.88 26.16
C THR A 726 -37.99 -30.20 24.80
N GLY A 727 -37.95 -30.97 23.72
CA GLY A 727 -37.75 -30.45 22.37
C GLY A 727 -36.33 -30.68 21.87
N THR A 728 -36.00 -30.13 20.71
CA THR A 728 -34.69 -30.31 20.07
C THR A 728 -34.21 -28.99 19.49
N PHE A 729 -32.96 -28.63 19.76
CA PHE A 729 -32.25 -27.54 19.10
C PHE A 729 -31.30 -28.11 18.05
N VAL A 730 -31.51 -27.77 16.78
CA VAL A 730 -30.70 -28.24 15.66
C VAL A 730 -29.67 -27.18 15.32
N LEU A 731 -28.41 -27.60 15.18
CA LEU A 731 -27.29 -26.81 14.71
C LEU A 731 -26.86 -27.35 13.35
N ASN A 732 -27.01 -26.56 12.30
CA ASN A 732 -26.48 -26.88 10.98
C ASN A 732 -25.18 -26.09 10.77
N PRO A 733 -24.06 -26.75 10.40
CA PRO A 733 -22.87 -26.03 9.98
C PRO A 733 -23.16 -25.20 8.72
N GLY A 734 -22.49 -24.06 8.58
CA GLY A 734 -22.49 -23.33 7.31
C GLY A 734 -21.90 -24.19 6.20
N VAL A 735 -22.48 -24.12 4.99
CA VAL A 735 -21.99 -24.84 3.82
C VAL A 735 -21.18 -23.87 2.96
N PHE A 736 -19.96 -23.62 3.40
CA PHE A 736 -19.06 -22.60 2.85
C PHE A 736 -18.12 -23.18 1.78
N LEU A 737 -17.49 -22.27 1.02
CA LEU A 737 -16.51 -22.63 -0.01
C LEU A 737 -15.31 -23.38 0.59
N THR A 738 -14.85 -24.39 -0.14
CA THR A 738 -13.68 -25.21 0.17
C THR A 738 -12.78 -25.36 -1.06
N ASP A 739 -11.59 -25.94 -0.87
CA ASP A 739 -10.69 -26.27 -1.98
C ASP A 739 -11.22 -27.37 -2.93
N GLN A 740 -12.35 -28.00 -2.58
CA GLN A 740 -13.06 -28.94 -3.45
C GLN A 740 -14.08 -28.25 -4.36
N ASP A 741 -14.49 -27.02 -4.05
CA ASP A 741 -15.51 -26.33 -4.82
C ASP A 741 -14.97 -25.82 -6.15
N LYS A 742 -15.72 -26.08 -7.22
CA LYS A 742 -15.40 -25.64 -8.59
C LYS A 742 -16.65 -25.10 -9.27
N TYR A 743 -16.52 -23.94 -9.88
CA TYR A 743 -17.58 -23.32 -10.68
C TYR A 743 -17.08 -23.12 -12.10
N GLN A 744 -17.95 -23.25 -13.09
CA GLN A 744 -17.59 -23.04 -14.49
C GLN A 744 -18.50 -22.02 -15.15
N TYR A 745 -17.93 -21.21 -16.03
CA TYR A 745 -18.71 -20.32 -16.89
C TYR A 745 -18.18 -20.31 -18.31
N THR A 746 -19.09 -20.09 -19.26
CA THR A 746 -18.77 -19.83 -20.67
C THR A 746 -19.54 -18.59 -21.08
N VAL A 747 -18.86 -17.62 -21.67
CA VAL A 747 -19.49 -16.35 -22.05
C VAL A 747 -20.42 -16.58 -23.23
N GLN A 748 -21.70 -16.30 -23.04
CA GLN A 748 -22.65 -16.23 -24.15
C GLN A 748 -22.53 -14.86 -24.81
N THR A 749 -22.05 -14.82 -26.06
CA THR A 749 -21.76 -13.58 -26.80
C THR A 749 -22.91 -13.09 -27.69
N ASP A 750 -23.97 -13.90 -27.83
CA ASP A 750 -25.17 -13.53 -28.58
C ASP A 750 -26.09 -12.65 -27.73
N ILE A 751 -26.30 -11.41 -28.18
CA ILE A 751 -27.22 -10.46 -27.56
C ILE A 751 -28.63 -10.93 -27.91
N THR A 752 -29.35 -11.47 -26.94
CA THR A 752 -30.77 -11.74 -27.15
C THR A 752 -31.52 -10.40 -27.25
N GLU A 753 -32.70 -10.37 -27.87
CA GLU A 753 -33.52 -9.15 -27.88
C GLU A 753 -33.83 -8.66 -26.45
N ASP A 754 -33.93 -9.59 -25.50
CA ASP A 754 -34.19 -9.32 -24.08
C ASP A 754 -33.03 -8.59 -23.41
N ASP A 755 -31.78 -8.91 -23.79
CA ASP A 755 -30.58 -8.24 -23.25
C ASP A 755 -30.44 -6.80 -23.75
N GLY A 756 -30.75 -6.58 -25.03
CA GLY A 756 -30.81 -5.24 -25.62
C GLY A 756 -31.88 -4.38 -24.94
N GLN A 757 -33.00 -4.99 -24.56
CA GLN A 757 -34.07 -4.33 -23.82
C GLN A 757 -33.66 -4.02 -22.36
N ALA A 758 -32.99 -4.95 -21.68
CA ALA A 758 -32.49 -4.73 -20.32
C ALA A 758 -31.45 -3.59 -20.25
N GLN A 759 -30.58 -3.46 -21.25
CA GLN A 759 -29.66 -2.32 -21.35
C GLN A 759 -30.39 -1.00 -21.61
N TRP A 760 -31.42 -1.00 -22.48
CA TRP A 760 -32.27 0.16 -22.69
C TRP A 760 -32.98 0.62 -21.40
N ASP A 761 -33.39 -0.32 -20.57
CA ASP A 761 -34.01 -0.04 -19.27
C ASP A 761 -33.03 0.57 -18.24
N LYS A 762 -31.71 0.48 -18.48
CA LYS A 762 -30.66 1.16 -17.68
C LYS A 762 -30.29 2.57 -18.15
N VAL A 763 -30.81 3.05 -19.30
CA VAL A 763 -30.59 4.45 -19.76
C VAL A 763 -30.98 5.45 -18.66
N ASN A 764 -30.04 6.32 -18.25
CA ASN A 764 -30.27 7.29 -17.20
C ASN A 764 -29.62 8.66 -17.53
N VAL A 765 -29.81 9.64 -16.65
CA VAL A 765 -29.30 11.01 -16.77
C VAL A 765 -28.64 11.46 -15.48
N PHE A 766 -27.44 12.01 -15.58
CA PHE A 766 -26.66 12.49 -14.44
C PHE A 766 -25.94 13.82 -14.74
N PRO A 767 -25.56 14.60 -13.72
CA PRO A 767 -26.06 14.52 -12.35
C PRO A 767 -27.54 14.91 -12.29
N ASN A 768 -28.27 14.33 -11.35
CA ASN A 768 -29.69 14.62 -11.16
C ASN A 768 -30.06 14.52 -9.65
N PRO A 769 -30.33 15.64 -8.96
CA PRO A 769 -30.38 17.01 -9.47
C PRO A 769 -29.00 17.54 -9.88
N LEU A 770 -28.95 18.31 -10.96
CA LEU A 770 -27.78 19.12 -11.31
C LEU A 770 -27.82 20.42 -10.49
N PHE A 771 -26.83 20.61 -9.62
CA PHE A 771 -26.54 21.92 -9.04
C PHE A 771 -25.65 22.69 -10.02
N GLY A 772 -26.04 23.91 -10.39
CA GLY A 772 -25.37 24.77 -11.36
C GLY A 772 -24.02 25.32 -10.90
N LEU A 773 -23.53 24.79 -9.77
CA LEU A 773 -22.15 24.79 -9.33
C LEU A 773 -21.81 23.31 -9.11
N ASN A 774 -21.29 22.66 -10.15
CA ASN A 774 -20.84 21.27 -10.08
C ASN A 774 -19.31 21.30 -10.25
N GLU A 775 -18.61 21.14 -9.13
CA GLU A 775 -17.15 21.17 -9.11
C GLU A 775 -16.57 20.13 -10.09
N GLY A 776 -17.19 18.94 -10.24
CA GLY A 776 -16.72 17.88 -11.12
C GLY A 776 -16.62 18.27 -12.61
N VAL A 777 -17.53 19.11 -13.11
CA VAL A 777 -17.55 19.54 -14.53
C VAL A 777 -16.49 20.61 -14.83
N SER A 778 -16.05 21.36 -13.81
CA SER A 778 -15.05 22.42 -13.95
C SER A 778 -13.64 21.90 -14.26
N TYR A 779 -13.42 20.59 -14.11
CA TYR A 779 -12.13 19.95 -14.32
C TYR A 779 -11.99 19.28 -15.71
N LEU A 780 -13.05 19.25 -16.53
CA LEU A 780 -13.00 18.80 -17.92
C LEU A 780 -12.46 19.92 -18.81
N GLN A 781 -11.62 19.61 -19.80
CA GLN A 781 -10.90 20.60 -20.60
C GLN A 781 -11.79 21.76 -21.09
N GLY A 782 -11.50 22.96 -20.60
CA GLY A 782 -12.16 24.21 -21.01
C GLY A 782 -13.38 24.64 -20.19
N GLY A 783 -13.85 23.83 -19.23
CA GLY A 783 -15.02 24.15 -18.41
C GLY A 783 -14.76 25.31 -17.43
N ARG A 784 -15.53 26.38 -17.52
CA ARG A 784 -15.59 27.41 -16.47
C ARG A 784 -16.50 26.93 -15.34
N TYR A 785 -16.27 27.38 -14.09
CA TYR A 785 -17.15 27.10 -12.94
C TYR A 785 -18.64 27.35 -13.23
N ASP A 786 -18.92 28.20 -14.21
CA ASP A 786 -20.25 28.54 -14.63
C ASP A 786 -20.74 27.78 -15.87
N GLU A 787 -20.12 26.70 -16.36
CA GLU A 787 -20.55 25.88 -17.53
C GLU A 787 -20.87 24.40 -17.17
N PRO A 788 -21.89 24.13 -16.35
CA PRO A 788 -22.28 22.76 -16.03
C PRO A 788 -22.89 22.04 -17.24
N VAL A 789 -22.62 20.73 -17.37
CA VAL A 789 -23.26 19.84 -18.36
C VAL A 789 -24.07 18.74 -17.67
N VAL A 790 -25.02 18.18 -18.40
CA VAL A 790 -25.74 16.95 -18.06
C VAL A 790 -25.36 15.85 -19.04
N THR A 791 -25.11 14.64 -18.55
CA THR A 791 -24.76 13.47 -19.34
C THR A 791 -25.88 12.44 -19.29
N PHE A 792 -26.33 11.99 -20.45
CA PHE A 792 -27.14 10.79 -20.63
C PHE A 792 -26.21 9.61 -20.85
N ASN A 793 -26.48 8.48 -20.19
CA ASN A 793 -25.62 7.28 -20.25
C ASN A 793 -26.39 6.01 -20.60
N ASN A 794 -25.64 4.94 -20.84
CA ASN A 794 -26.13 3.63 -21.32
C ASN A 794 -26.91 3.73 -22.64
N LEU A 795 -26.56 4.72 -23.48
CA LEU A 795 -27.26 4.97 -24.74
C LEU A 795 -26.79 3.97 -25.82
N PRO A 796 -27.72 3.36 -26.58
CA PRO A 796 -27.37 2.63 -27.80
C PRO A 796 -26.82 3.56 -28.89
N ASN A 797 -26.35 2.98 -30.00
CA ASN A 797 -25.69 3.72 -31.07
C ASN A 797 -26.57 4.86 -31.61
N ASP A 798 -27.84 4.58 -31.89
CA ASP A 798 -28.79 5.53 -32.48
C ASP A 798 -29.85 5.98 -31.47
N VAL A 799 -29.80 7.25 -31.05
CA VAL A 799 -30.78 7.82 -30.10
C VAL A 799 -31.07 9.28 -30.44
N THR A 800 -32.34 9.68 -30.29
CA THR A 800 -32.76 11.08 -30.26
C THR A 800 -33.31 11.43 -28.88
N ILE A 801 -32.79 12.49 -28.25
CA ILE A 801 -33.25 13.01 -26.96
C ILE A 801 -33.94 14.36 -27.16
N LYS A 802 -35.21 14.46 -26.78
CA LYS A 802 -35.96 15.71 -26.76
C LYS A 802 -36.19 16.16 -25.33
N LEU A 803 -35.70 17.36 -25.01
CA LEU A 803 -35.79 17.95 -23.69
C LEU A 803 -36.96 18.93 -23.64
N TYR A 804 -37.82 18.78 -22.64
CA TYR A 804 -38.99 19.61 -22.42
C TYR A 804 -38.94 20.28 -21.04
N SER A 805 -39.49 21.48 -20.93
CA SER A 805 -39.85 22.04 -19.61
C SER A 805 -41.00 21.25 -18.99
N LEU A 806 -41.23 21.40 -17.68
CA LEU A 806 -42.40 20.82 -17.00
C LEU A 806 -43.75 21.28 -17.61
N SER A 807 -43.78 22.43 -18.28
CA SER A 807 -44.95 22.94 -19.01
C SER A 807 -45.11 22.36 -20.42
N GLY A 808 -44.23 21.45 -20.84
CA GLY A 808 -44.28 20.77 -22.14
C GLY A 808 -43.68 21.57 -23.31
N VAL A 809 -42.92 22.63 -23.04
CA VAL A 809 -42.23 23.41 -24.09
C VAL A 809 -40.94 22.70 -24.46
N LEU A 810 -40.71 22.47 -25.76
CA LEU A 810 -39.45 21.92 -26.26
C LEU A 810 -38.31 22.90 -26.00
N VAL A 811 -37.26 22.40 -25.35
CA VAL A 811 -36.08 23.15 -24.94
C VAL A 811 -34.93 22.88 -25.89
N LYS A 812 -34.63 21.60 -26.16
CA LYS A 812 -33.49 21.17 -26.99
C LYS A 812 -33.73 19.78 -27.57
N THR A 813 -33.22 19.53 -28.76
CA THR A 813 -33.09 18.21 -29.38
C THR A 813 -31.62 17.83 -29.49
N LEU A 814 -31.27 16.61 -29.09
CA LEU A 814 -29.92 16.05 -29.19
C LEU A 814 -29.99 14.73 -29.95
N ASP A 815 -29.13 14.55 -30.95
CA ASP A 815 -29.07 13.33 -31.76
C ASP A 815 -27.72 12.65 -31.61
N LYS A 816 -27.72 11.32 -31.54
CA LYS A 816 -26.54 10.48 -31.42
C LYS A 816 -26.63 9.32 -32.40
N SER A 817 -25.52 9.06 -33.10
CA SER A 817 -25.37 7.98 -34.09
C SER A 817 -23.97 7.32 -34.07
N ASP A 818 -23.22 7.53 -32.99
CA ASP A 818 -21.89 6.97 -32.79
C ASP A 818 -21.92 5.80 -31.79
N ALA A 819 -20.81 5.08 -31.65
CA ALA A 819 -20.69 3.91 -30.77
C ALA A 819 -20.48 4.26 -29.29
N THR A 820 -20.40 5.53 -28.90
CA THR A 820 -20.21 5.90 -27.48
C THR A 820 -21.48 5.53 -26.69
N SER A 821 -21.39 5.31 -25.38
CA SER A 821 -22.58 5.04 -24.54
C SER A 821 -23.15 6.31 -23.91
N ILE A 822 -22.62 7.49 -24.26
CA ILE A 822 -22.93 8.76 -23.62
C ILE A 822 -23.34 9.85 -24.60
N LEU A 823 -24.15 10.79 -24.12
CA LEU A 823 -24.46 12.04 -24.82
C LEU A 823 -24.54 13.19 -23.82
N ARG A 824 -23.83 14.29 -24.06
CA ARG A 824 -23.78 15.45 -23.15
C ARG A 824 -24.65 16.60 -23.64
N TRP A 825 -25.28 17.30 -22.70
CA TRP A 825 -26.04 18.52 -22.91
C TRP A 825 -25.40 19.68 -22.14
N ASP A 826 -25.10 20.75 -22.87
CA ASP A 826 -24.52 22.02 -22.41
C ASP A 826 -25.49 22.96 -21.66
N LEU A 827 -26.73 22.51 -21.43
CA LEU A 827 -27.81 23.28 -20.81
C LEU A 827 -28.24 24.50 -21.62
N GLU A 828 -28.01 24.49 -22.93
CA GLU A 828 -28.54 25.48 -23.84
C GLU A 828 -29.81 24.98 -24.52
N ASN A 829 -30.74 25.90 -24.77
CA ASN A 829 -31.91 25.63 -25.59
C ASN A 829 -31.55 25.67 -27.10
N GLU A 830 -32.55 25.45 -27.96
CA GLU A 830 -32.41 25.52 -29.43
C GLU A 830 -31.84 26.86 -29.93
N SER A 831 -32.00 27.94 -29.16
CA SER A 831 -31.51 29.29 -29.49
C SER A 831 -30.12 29.59 -28.94
N GLY A 832 -29.42 28.62 -28.33
CA GLY A 832 -28.12 28.82 -27.69
C GLY A 832 -28.19 29.64 -26.39
N LEU A 833 -29.37 29.70 -25.75
CA LEU A 833 -29.55 30.39 -24.48
C LEU A 833 -29.64 29.38 -23.34
N ARG A 834 -29.02 29.72 -22.23
CA ARG A 834 -29.04 28.90 -21.01
C ARG A 834 -30.43 28.71 -20.46
N VAL A 835 -30.70 27.49 -20.02
CA VAL A 835 -31.96 27.13 -19.37
C VAL A 835 -32.01 27.61 -17.91
N ALA A 836 -33.22 27.84 -17.39
CA ALA A 836 -33.44 28.31 -16.04
C ALA A 836 -33.43 27.15 -15.02
N SER A 837 -33.31 27.47 -13.73
CA SER A 837 -33.56 26.49 -12.67
C SER A 837 -34.98 25.94 -12.77
N GLY A 838 -35.13 24.62 -12.73
CA GLY A 838 -36.44 23.97 -12.85
C GLY A 838 -36.36 22.48 -13.15
N MET A 839 -37.54 21.87 -13.27
CA MET A 839 -37.70 20.48 -13.69
C MET A 839 -37.81 20.40 -15.21
N TYR A 840 -37.09 19.44 -15.79
CA TYR A 840 -37.10 19.10 -17.20
C TYR A 840 -37.45 17.63 -17.40
N ILE A 841 -38.00 17.32 -18.56
CA ILE A 841 -38.38 15.98 -18.99
C ILE A 841 -37.57 15.66 -20.25
N ALA A 842 -36.79 14.58 -20.24
CA ALA A 842 -36.08 14.08 -21.40
C ALA A 842 -36.86 12.89 -21.99
N LEU A 843 -37.36 13.04 -23.22
CA LEU A 843 -37.92 11.95 -24.01
C LEU A 843 -36.82 11.40 -24.91
N ILE A 844 -36.40 10.18 -24.63
CA ILE A 844 -35.31 9.48 -25.30
C ILE A 844 -35.95 8.45 -26.22
N SER A 845 -35.68 8.53 -27.52
CA SER A 845 -36.25 7.66 -28.54
C SER A 845 -35.16 6.85 -29.22
N ASN A 846 -35.36 5.53 -29.31
CA ASN A 846 -34.53 4.61 -30.09
C ASN A 846 -35.43 3.86 -31.11
N PRO A 847 -35.00 3.71 -32.38
CA PRO A 847 -35.82 3.04 -33.41
C PRO A 847 -36.16 1.57 -33.11
N LYS A 848 -35.37 0.89 -32.29
CA LYS A 848 -35.49 -0.54 -31.97
C LYS A 848 -36.15 -0.80 -30.62
N TYR A 849 -35.77 -0.05 -29.58
CA TYR A 849 -36.19 -0.29 -28.18
C TYR A 849 -37.31 0.64 -27.67
N GLY A 850 -37.78 1.57 -28.51
CA GLY A 850 -38.92 2.43 -28.21
C GLY A 850 -38.55 3.75 -27.54
N GLU A 851 -39.45 4.25 -26.68
CA GLU A 851 -39.31 5.55 -26.01
C GLU A 851 -39.14 5.40 -24.49
N LYS A 852 -38.29 6.24 -23.91
CA LYS A 852 -38.05 6.33 -22.46
C LYS A 852 -38.15 7.76 -21.99
N VAL A 853 -38.75 7.96 -20.81
CA VAL A 853 -38.93 9.28 -20.21
C VAL A 853 -38.10 9.38 -18.94
N LEU A 854 -37.17 10.32 -18.90
CA LEU A 854 -36.41 10.68 -17.70
C LEU A 854 -36.83 12.06 -17.21
N LYS A 855 -36.72 12.27 -15.89
CA LYS A 855 -36.97 13.57 -15.25
C LYS A 855 -35.66 14.04 -14.64
N LEU A 856 -35.29 15.29 -14.91
CA LEU A 856 -34.10 15.89 -14.33
C LEU A 856 -34.38 17.26 -13.74
N ALA A 857 -33.73 17.57 -12.62
CA ALA A 857 -33.81 18.87 -11.97
C ALA A 857 -32.52 19.66 -12.22
N ILE A 858 -32.64 20.93 -12.59
CA ILE A 858 -31.51 21.85 -12.75
C ILE A 858 -31.67 22.99 -11.75
N ILE A 859 -30.62 23.28 -10.99
CA ILE A 859 -30.60 24.33 -9.95
C ILE A 859 -29.45 25.30 -10.24
N MET A 860 -29.69 26.31 -11.07
CA MET A 860 -28.68 27.33 -11.41
C MET A 860 -28.41 28.30 -10.25
N PRO A 861 -27.17 28.76 -10.05
CA PRO A 861 -26.84 29.75 -9.03
C PRO A 861 -27.51 31.11 -9.32
N GLN A 862 -27.93 31.81 -8.27
CA GLN A 862 -28.49 33.14 -8.36
C GLN A 862 -27.38 34.15 -8.69
N LYS A 863 -27.18 34.50 -9.97
CA LYS A 863 -26.32 35.63 -10.36
C LYS A 863 -27.02 36.95 -9.96
N GLN A 864 -26.73 37.47 -8.77
CA GLN A 864 -27.12 38.84 -8.41
C GLN A 864 -26.17 39.82 -9.08
N ILE A 865 -26.72 40.73 -9.89
CA ILE A 865 -25.98 41.90 -10.35
C ILE A 865 -25.91 42.84 -9.14
N GLN A 866 -24.70 43.14 -8.64
CA GLN A 866 -24.52 44.23 -7.69
C GLN A 866 -25.04 45.52 -8.34
N ARG A 867 -26.00 46.15 -7.66
CA ARG A 867 -26.73 47.35 -8.11
C ARG A 867 -25.82 48.34 -8.84
N TYR A 868 -26.31 48.82 -9.99
CA TYR A 868 -25.78 49.98 -10.73
C TYR A 868 -25.60 51.21 -9.85
#